data_AF-A0A8K0KP20-F1
#
_entry.id   AF-A0A8K0KP20-F1
#
_cell.length_a   1.000
_cell.length_b   1.000
_cell.length_c   1.000
_cell.angle_alpha   90.00
_cell.angle_beta   90.00
_cell.angle_gamma   90.00
#
_symmetry.space_group_name_H-M   'P 1'
#
loop_
_entity.id
_entity.type
_entity.pdbx_description
1 polymer ?
#
loop_
_entity_poly.entity_id
_entity_poly.type
_entity_poly.pdbx_seq_one_letter_code
_entity_poly.pdbx_strand_id
1 'polypeptide(L)'
;MGSEKTEKHTVHWFRKGLRLHDNPSLREGLKGATTFRCVFILDPWFAGSSNVGINKWRFLLQCLEDLDRSLRKLNSRLFVIRGQPADALPKLFKEWGTTFLTFEEDPEPFGRVRDQNITAMCKEIGIEVCSKVSHTLYKLEDIIKKNNGKPPLTYHQFQMVVASMDPPEPAAPPIVKSFVGSAYTPISDDHDEKYGVPTLEELGFDTEGLLPPVWQGGETEALARLERHLERKAWVASFGRPKMTPQSLLASQTGLSPYLRFGCLSTRLFYYQLTDLYRKIKKAPPPLSLHGQILWREFFYCAATHNSNFDKMAGNPICVQIPWDKNQEALAKWANGQTGFPWIDAIMTQLREEGWIHHLARHAVACFLTRGDLWISWEEGMKVGSHDKVFEELLLDADWSVNAGMWMWLSCSSFFQQFFHCYCPVRFGRKADPNGDYIRRYLPVLKNFPTKYIHEPWMAPESVQRASKCLIGKDYSVPMIKKAPPPLSLHGQILWREFFYCAATHNSNFDKMAGNPICVQIPWDKNQEALAKWANGQTGFPWIDAIMTQLREEGWIHHLARHAVACFLTRGDLWISWEEGMKVGSHDKVFEELLLDADWSVNAGMWMWLSCSSFFQQFFHCYCPVRFGRKADPNGDYI
;
A
#
# COMPACT_ATOMS: atom_id res chain seq x y z
N MET A 1 51.15 4.91 34.46
CA MET A 1 50.85 4.90 33.01
C MET A 1 49.37 5.16 32.88
N GLY A 2 48.97 6.41 32.63
CA GLY A 2 47.57 6.73 32.36
C GLY A 2 47.20 6.15 31.01
N SER A 3 46.12 5.38 30.91
CA SER A 3 45.58 4.97 29.62
C SER A 3 45.21 6.24 28.86
N GLU A 4 45.92 6.56 27.79
CA GLU A 4 45.47 7.57 26.83
C GLU A 4 44.03 7.21 26.44
N LYS A 5 43.08 8.06 26.83
CA LYS A 5 41.69 7.91 26.39
C LYS A 5 41.71 8.12 24.88
N THR A 6 41.56 7.03 24.14
CA THR A 6 41.40 7.09 22.68
C THR A 6 40.24 8.03 22.36
N GLU A 7 40.52 9.07 21.58
CA GLU A 7 39.51 10.06 21.23
C GLU A 7 38.40 9.42 20.39
N LYS A 8 37.15 9.74 20.71
CA LYS A 8 35.99 9.22 19.99
C LYS A 8 35.61 10.19 18.88
N HIS A 9 35.92 9.82 17.64
CA HIS A 9 35.54 10.58 16.45
C HIS A 9 34.37 9.88 15.77
N THR A 10 33.19 10.50 15.88
CA THR A 10 31.92 9.91 15.42
C THR A 10 31.55 10.38 14.02
N VAL A 11 31.12 9.46 13.17
CA VAL A 11 30.39 9.75 11.94
C VAL A 11 28.96 9.23 12.09
N HIS A 12 27.96 10.08 11.88
CA HIS A 12 26.56 9.66 11.76
C HIS A 12 26.13 9.68 10.30
N TRP A 13 25.73 8.53 9.77
CA TRP A 13 25.34 8.38 8.37
C TRP A 13 23.82 8.39 8.21
N PHE A 14 23.31 9.49 7.66
CA PHE A 14 21.92 9.66 7.25
C PHE A 14 21.67 8.95 5.91
N ARG A 15 20.53 8.21 5.83
CA ARG A 15 19.97 7.70 4.57
C ARG A 15 18.45 7.89 4.55
N LYS A 16 17.79 7.22 5.50
CA LYS A 16 16.47 7.57 6.02
C LYS A 16 16.69 8.42 7.28
N GLY A 17 15.69 8.56 8.13
CA GLY A 17 15.85 9.22 9.42
C GLY A 17 16.40 10.64 9.32
N LEU A 18 16.01 11.40 8.29
CA LEU A 18 16.49 12.76 8.01
C LEU A 18 15.91 13.78 9.03
N ARG A 19 16.26 13.60 10.30
CA ARG A 19 15.74 14.35 11.45
C ARG A 19 16.71 14.33 12.64
N LEU A 20 16.59 15.33 13.51
CA LEU A 20 17.28 15.42 14.80
C LEU A 20 16.39 15.02 15.99
N HIS A 21 15.06 15.11 15.87
CA HIS A 21 14.15 14.52 16.85
C HIS A 21 14.12 12.99 16.75
N ASP A 22 13.99 12.30 17.87
CA ASP A 22 13.89 10.84 17.93
C ASP A 22 14.89 10.10 17.02
N ASN A 23 16.16 10.46 17.16
CA ASN A 23 17.27 9.82 16.46
C ASN A 23 18.22 9.15 17.48
N PRO A 24 17.88 7.95 17.98
CA PRO A 24 18.66 7.25 18.99
C PRO A 24 20.07 6.87 18.52
N SER A 25 20.27 6.58 17.24
CA SER A 25 21.61 6.28 16.68
C SER A 25 22.54 7.48 16.73
N LEU A 26 22.08 8.67 16.31
CA LEU A 26 22.86 9.90 16.43
C LEU A 26 23.11 10.23 17.91
N ARG A 27 22.11 10.03 18.77
CA ARG A 27 22.27 10.25 20.22
C ARG A 27 23.36 9.38 20.82
N GLU A 28 23.41 8.10 20.48
CA GLU A 28 24.47 7.20 20.95
C GLU A 28 25.85 7.60 20.41
N GLY A 29 25.90 8.05 19.17
CA GLY A 29 27.12 8.55 18.52
C GLY A 29 27.74 9.74 19.24
N LEU A 30 26.92 10.68 19.73
CA LEU A 30 27.40 11.90 20.40
C LEU A 30 27.90 11.66 21.83
N LYS A 31 27.48 10.58 22.50
CA LYS A 31 27.92 10.28 23.88
C LYS A 31 29.44 10.09 23.93
N GLY A 32 30.11 10.98 24.66
CA GLY A 32 31.57 10.92 24.84
C GLY A 32 32.37 11.20 23.57
N ALA A 33 31.77 11.78 22.52
CA ALA A 33 32.47 12.13 21.30
C ALA A 33 33.40 13.35 21.50
N THR A 34 34.58 13.31 20.91
CA THR A 34 35.49 14.46 20.75
C THR A 34 35.09 15.27 19.53
N THR A 35 34.85 14.59 18.40
CA THR A 35 34.32 15.21 17.19
C THR A 35 33.13 14.43 16.64
N PHE A 36 32.22 15.11 15.97
CA PHE A 36 31.15 14.45 15.22
C PHE A 36 30.94 15.07 13.84
N ARG A 37 30.68 14.23 12.84
CA ARG A 37 30.28 14.63 11.48
C ARG A 37 29.00 13.90 11.09
N CYS A 38 28.04 14.67 10.59
CA CYS A 38 26.80 14.14 10.05
C CYS A 38 26.92 14.07 8.54
N VAL A 39 26.83 12.88 7.97
CA VAL A 39 27.05 12.65 6.54
C VAL A 39 25.80 12.15 5.85
N PHE A 40 25.58 12.60 4.62
CA PHE A 40 24.63 12.00 3.68
C PHE A 40 25.41 11.63 2.42
N ILE A 41 25.27 10.39 1.96
CA ILE A 41 25.96 9.94 0.74
C ILE A 41 24.96 10.03 -0.40
N LEU A 42 25.25 10.94 -1.32
CA LEU A 42 24.50 11.16 -2.53
C LEU A 42 25.24 10.50 -3.69
N ASP A 43 24.63 9.55 -4.36
CA ASP A 43 25.20 8.98 -5.57
C ASP A 43 24.77 9.81 -6.79
N PRO A 44 25.66 10.61 -7.41
CA PRO A 44 25.30 11.48 -8.53
C PRO A 44 25.00 10.70 -9.80
N TRP A 45 25.55 9.50 -9.98
CA TRP A 45 25.21 8.62 -11.10
C TRP A 45 23.77 8.08 -10.97
N PHE A 46 23.24 8.06 -9.74
CA PHE A 46 21.82 7.87 -9.50
C PHE A 46 21.04 9.11 -9.98
N ALA A 47 21.41 10.35 -9.72
CA ALA A 47 20.59 11.50 -10.14
C ALA A 47 20.34 11.60 -11.66
N GLY A 48 21.38 11.43 -12.49
CA GLY A 48 21.27 11.52 -13.96
C GLY A 48 20.87 10.22 -14.69
N SER A 49 21.01 9.06 -14.03
CA SER A 49 20.73 7.73 -14.64
C SER A 49 19.66 6.92 -13.90
N SER A 50 19.19 7.38 -12.74
CA SER A 50 18.12 6.74 -11.97
C SER A 50 16.77 7.35 -12.29
N ASN A 51 15.79 6.45 -12.27
CA ASN A 51 14.39 6.70 -12.54
C ASN A 51 13.69 7.39 -11.34
N VAL A 52 14.28 8.45 -10.78
CA VAL A 52 13.74 9.19 -9.65
C VAL A 52 13.25 10.56 -10.14
N GLY A 53 11.97 10.84 -9.94
CA GLY A 53 11.33 12.01 -10.52
C GLY A 53 11.84 13.30 -9.88
N ILE A 54 11.85 14.39 -10.66
CA ILE A 54 12.33 15.71 -10.22
C ILE A 54 11.69 16.18 -8.91
N ASN A 55 10.41 15.86 -8.68
CA ASN A 55 9.70 16.17 -7.44
C ASN A 55 10.32 15.49 -6.21
N LYS A 56 10.77 14.24 -6.36
CA LYS A 56 11.36 13.44 -5.27
C LYS A 56 12.79 13.90 -4.97
N TRP A 57 13.55 14.28 -5.99
CA TRP A 57 14.84 14.95 -5.83
C TRP A 57 14.68 16.30 -5.15
N ARG A 58 13.76 17.13 -5.61
CA ARG A 58 13.43 18.41 -4.97
C ARG A 58 13.08 18.24 -3.51
N PHE A 59 12.22 17.28 -3.17
CA PHE A 59 11.85 16.99 -1.78
C PHE A 59 13.07 16.55 -0.96
N LEU A 60 13.91 15.64 -1.49
CA LEU A 60 15.13 15.20 -0.81
C LEU A 60 16.09 16.36 -0.55
N LEU A 61 16.40 17.19 -1.55
CA LEU A 61 17.31 18.32 -1.39
C LEU A 61 16.79 19.31 -0.34
N GLN A 62 15.50 19.62 -0.36
CA GLN A 62 14.86 20.42 0.69
C GLN A 62 14.99 19.79 2.08
N CYS A 63 14.89 18.45 2.19
CA CYS A 63 15.15 17.75 3.45
C CYS A 63 16.60 17.90 3.91
N LEU A 64 17.57 17.80 2.99
CA LEU A 64 18.99 17.95 3.31
C LEU A 64 19.35 19.39 3.69
N GLU A 65 18.77 20.39 3.02
CA GLU A 65 18.92 21.81 3.38
C GLU A 65 18.35 22.11 4.78
N ASP A 66 17.16 21.59 5.09
CA ASP A 66 16.54 21.76 6.41
C ASP A 66 17.35 21.04 7.51
N LEU A 67 17.91 19.87 7.19
CA LEU A 67 18.79 19.13 8.09
C LEU A 67 20.11 19.88 8.34
N ASP A 68 20.76 20.42 7.29
CA ASP A 68 21.95 21.27 7.43
C ASP A 68 21.65 22.50 8.28
N ARG A 69 20.52 23.18 8.03
CA ARG A 69 20.08 24.34 8.83
C ARG A 69 19.87 23.98 10.30
N SER A 70 19.34 22.80 10.58
CA SER A 70 19.14 22.31 11.95
C SER A 70 20.46 21.93 12.63
N LEU A 71 21.40 21.34 11.89
CA LEU A 71 22.76 21.04 12.37
C LEU A 71 23.57 22.31 12.63
N ARG A 72 23.38 23.40 11.85
CA ARG A 72 24.01 24.71 12.10
C ARG A 72 23.65 25.27 13.48
N LYS A 73 22.42 25.03 13.97
CA LYS A 73 21.99 25.43 15.32
C LYS A 73 22.76 24.69 16.42
N LEU A 74 23.39 23.56 16.09
CA LEU A 74 24.25 22.76 16.97
C LEU A 74 25.75 23.03 16.74
N ASN A 75 26.11 24.13 16.05
CA ASN A 75 27.48 24.43 15.62
C ASN A 75 28.10 23.31 14.77
N SER A 76 27.28 22.68 13.93
CA SER A 76 27.68 21.60 13.01
C SER A 76 27.19 21.89 11.59
N ARG A 77 27.45 20.97 10.67
CA ARG A 77 27.03 21.02 9.26
C ARG A 77 26.70 19.61 8.77
N LEU A 78 25.86 19.54 7.74
CA LEU A 78 25.69 18.33 6.94
C LEU A 78 26.84 18.22 5.94
N PHE A 79 27.40 17.02 5.82
CA PHE A 79 28.42 16.69 4.83
C PHE A 79 27.79 15.83 3.74
N VAL A 80 27.44 16.43 2.59
CA VAL A 80 26.90 15.69 1.44
C VAL A 80 28.05 15.16 0.61
N ILE A 81 28.24 13.85 0.62
CA ILE A 81 29.35 13.18 -0.06
C ILE A 81 28.86 12.60 -1.37
N ARG A 82 29.56 12.89 -2.46
CA ARG A 82 29.24 12.35 -3.79
C ARG A 82 29.91 10.99 -4.01
N GLY A 83 29.14 9.94 -4.26
CA GLY A 83 29.65 8.62 -4.67
C GLY A 83 28.97 7.42 -3.98
N GLN A 84 29.60 6.25 -4.06
CA GLN A 84 29.10 5.03 -3.43
C GLN A 84 29.58 4.90 -1.97
N PRO A 85 28.73 4.40 -1.04
CA PRO A 85 29.13 4.22 0.36
C PRO A 85 30.36 3.34 0.55
N ALA A 86 30.49 2.27 -0.25
CA ALA A 86 31.60 1.33 -0.19
C ALA A 86 32.96 1.97 -0.52
N ASP A 87 32.97 2.99 -1.38
CA ASP A 87 34.20 3.67 -1.81
C ASP A 87 34.49 4.94 -1.00
N ALA A 88 33.44 5.67 -0.65
CA ALA A 88 33.54 6.97 0.00
C ALA A 88 33.83 6.86 1.50
N LEU A 89 33.12 5.97 2.21
CA LEU A 89 33.24 5.85 3.67
C LEU A 89 34.64 5.44 4.12
N PRO A 90 35.31 4.42 3.56
CA PRO A 90 36.64 4.03 4.02
C PRO A 90 37.69 5.15 3.90
N LYS A 91 37.63 5.92 2.80
CA LYS A 91 38.53 7.06 2.57
C LYS A 91 38.33 8.15 3.63
N LEU A 92 37.07 8.50 3.89
CA LEU A 92 36.70 9.53 4.86
C LEU A 92 36.98 9.10 6.30
N PHE A 93 36.76 7.82 6.63
CA PHE A 93 37.08 7.30 7.95
C PHE A 93 38.57 7.43 8.26
N LYS A 94 39.44 7.15 7.28
CA LYS A 94 40.89 7.35 7.41
C LYS A 94 41.26 8.84 7.53
N GLU A 95 40.69 9.70 6.66
CA GLU A 95 40.95 11.15 6.67
C GLU A 95 40.55 11.80 8.01
N TRP A 96 39.44 11.36 8.58
CA TRP A 96 38.84 11.97 9.78
C TRP A 96 39.23 11.28 11.08
N GLY A 97 40.04 10.22 11.03
CA GLY A 97 40.37 9.41 12.21
C GLY A 97 39.14 8.81 12.88
N THR A 98 38.12 8.42 12.10
CA THR A 98 36.83 7.94 12.64
C THR A 98 37.03 6.68 13.46
N THR A 99 36.47 6.65 14.66
CA THR A 99 36.50 5.49 15.57
C THR A 99 35.11 4.93 15.85
N PHE A 100 34.05 5.69 15.54
CA PHE A 100 32.66 5.30 15.80
C PHE A 100 31.73 5.70 14.65
N LEU A 101 30.99 4.75 14.10
CA LEU A 101 29.98 4.97 13.05
C LEU A 101 28.58 4.72 13.63
N THR A 102 27.63 5.61 13.37
CA THR A 102 26.22 5.36 13.68
C THR A 102 25.29 5.59 12.50
N PHE A 103 24.22 4.80 12.43
CA PHE A 103 23.14 4.98 11.45
C PHE A 103 21.82 4.38 11.95
N GLU A 104 20.70 4.80 11.38
CA GLU A 104 19.40 4.18 11.64
C GLU A 104 19.30 2.84 10.87
N GLU A 105 18.76 1.80 11.50
CA GLU A 105 18.52 0.51 10.85
C GLU A 105 17.51 0.64 9.71
N ASP A 106 17.85 0.09 8.54
CA ASP A 106 16.98 0.07 7.37
C ASP A 106 16.22 -1.25 7.29
N PRO A 107 14.88 -1.26 7.35
CA PRO A 107 14.10 -2.50 7.35
C PRO A 107 14.10 -3.24 6.00
N GLU A 108 14.53 -2.58 4.92
CA GLU A 108 14.49 -3.11 3.55
C GLU A 108 15.66 -4.05 3.25
N PRO A 109 15.46 -5.13 2.46
CA PRO A 109 16.51 -6.13 2.17
C PRO A 109 17.81 -5.54 1.61
N PHE A 110 17.72 -4.61 0.66
CA PHE A 110 18.90 -3.95 0.09
C PHE A 110 19.67 -3.14 1.13
N GLY A 111 18.94 -2.40 1.97
CA GLY A 111 19.52 -1.64 3.08
C GLY A 111 20.25 -2.54 4.08
N ARG A 112 19.65 -3.69 4.43
CA ARG A 112 20.26 -4.67 5.34
C ARG A 112 21.57 -5.24 4.80
N VAL A 113 21.62 -5.64 3.52
CA VAL A 113 22.85 -6.17 2.90
C VAL A 113 23.95 -5.10 2.87
N ARG A 114 23.61 -3.87 2.47
CA ARG A 114 24.54 -2.74 2.52
C ARG A 114 25.10 -2.53 3.93
N ASP A 115 24.25 -2.57 4.95
CA ASP A 115 24.64 -2.31 6.34
C ASP A 115 25.52 -3.40 6.91
N GLN A 116 25.24 -4.66 6.56
CA GLN A 116 26.08 -5.80 6.91
C GLN A 116 27.47 -5.66 6.31
N ASN A 117 27.57 -5.29 5.03
CA ASN A 117 28.85 -5.09 4.36
C ASN A 117 29.65 -3.93 4.97
N ILE A 118 29.00 -2.79 5.23
CA ILE A 118 29.65 -1.64 5.88
C ILE A 118 30.07 -1.97 7.31
N THR A 119 29.25 -2.70 8.08
CA THR A 119 29.57 -3.11 9.45
C THR A 119 30.75 -4.08 9.48
N ALA A 120 30.81 -5.03 8.55
CA ALA A 120 31.94 -5.95 8.39
C ALA A 120 33.23 -5.18 8.06
N MET A 121 33.17 -4.25 7.11
CA MET A 121 34.30 -3.38 6.74
C MET A 121 34.77 -2.54 7.94
N CYS A 122 33.87 -1.90 8.67
CA CYS A 122 34.22 -1.12 9.87
C CYS A 122 34.92 -1.98 10.93
N LYS A 123 34.46 -3.22 11.13
CA LYS A 123 35.10 -4.16 12.06
C LYS A 123 36.53 -4.50 11.66
N GLU A 124 36.81 -4.65 10.38
CA GLU A 124 38.17 -4.93 9.86
C GLU A 124 39.14 -3.77 10.09
N ILE A 125 38.66 -2.52 10.02
CA ILE A 125 39.48 -1.32 10.23
C ILE A 125 39.39 -0.76 11.67
N GLY A 126 38.77 -1.48 12.60
CA GLY A 126 38.72 -1.13 14.02
C GLY A 126 37.74 -0.01 14.39
N ILE A 127 36.71 0.22 13.58
CA ILE A 127 35.64 1.20 13.83
C ILE A 127 34.45 0.50 14.49
N GLU A 128 34.02 1.01 15.64
CA GLU A 128 32.81 0.51 16.30
C GLU A 128 31.56 1.04 15.59
N VAL A 129 30.56 0.18 15.40
CA VAL A 129 29.32 0.51 14.68
C VAL A 129 28.13 0.37 15.62
N CYS A 130 27.30 1.40 15.67
CA CYS A 130 26.05 1.38 16.43
C CYS A 130 24.85 1.73 15.53
N SER A 131 23.92 0.79 15.40
CA SER A 131 22.63 1.01 14.77
C SER A 131 21.49 0.82 15.76
N LYS A 132 20.41 1.59 15.57
CA LYS A 132 19.18 1.54 16.37
C LYS A 132 17.97 1.55 15.45
N VAL A 133 16.90 0.89 15.89
CA VAL A 133 15.60 0.88 15.21
C VAL A 133 14.83 2.14 15.59
N SER A 134 14.60 3.02 14.61
CA SER A 134 13.74 4.19 14.78
C SER A 134 12.92 4.58 13.55
N HIS A 135 13.10 3.89 12.41
CA HIS A 135 12.28 4.09 11.22
C HIS A 135 10.90 3.41 11.35
N THR A 136 10.87 2.27 12.03
CA THR A 136 9.67 1.48 12.38
C THR A 136 9.34 1.64 13.87
N LEU A 137 8.08 1.36 14.24
CA LEU A 137 7.64 1.38 15.64
C LEU A 137 8.29 0.25 16.45
N TYR A 138 8.40 -0.92 15.83
CA TYR A 138 8.92 -2.13 16.44
C TYR A 138 10.15 -2.61 15.70
N LYS A 139 10.97 -3.38 16.39
CA LYS A 139 11.97 -4.23 15.74
C LYS A 139 11.24 -5.38 15.05
N LEU A 140 11.36 -5.46 13.73
CA LEU A 140 10.60 -6.41 12.92
C LEU A 140 10.91 -7.87 13.29
N GLU A 141 12.15 -8.17 13.66
CA GLU A 141 12.57 -9.49 14.14
C GLU A 141 11.80 -9.95 15.37
N ASP A 142 11.41 -9.03 16.26
CA ASP A 142 10.66 -9.38 17.46
C ASP A 142 9.22 -9.78 17.10
N ILE A 143 8.62 -9.12 16.11
CA ILE A 143 7.31 -9.50 15.54
C ILE A 143 7.41 -10.89 14.90
N ILE A 144 8.43 -11.12 14.07
CA ILE A 144 8.65 -12.39 13.37
C ILE A 144 8.88 -13.53 14.38
N LYS A 145 9.70 -13.31 15.40
CA LYS A 145 9.95 -14.28 16.48
C LYS A 145 8.69 -14.61 17.26
N LYS A 146 7.88 -13.60 17.60
CA LYS A 146 6.59 -13.79 18.28
C LYS A 146 5.59 -14.57 17.42
N ASN A 147 5.73 -14.50 16.09
CA ASN A 147 4.94 -15.26 15.13
C ASN A 147 5.68 -16.54 14.61
N ASN A 148 6.33 -17.27 15.51
CA ASN A 148 6.99 -18.55 15.23
C ASN A 148 8.04 -18.50 14.10
N GLY A 149 8.79 -17.40 14.03
CA GLY A 149 9.87 -17.21 13.05
C GLY A 149 9.40 -16.90 11.63
N LYS A 150 8.11 -16.61 11.42
CA LYS A 150 7.56 -16.26 10.10
C LYS A 150 6.89 -14.88 10.12
N PRO A 151 7.03 -14.06 9.07
CA PRO A 151 6.30 -12.79 9.00
C PRO A 151 4.78 -13.05 8.92
N PRO A 152 3.94 -12.27 9.62
CA PRO A 152 2.50 -12.36 9.46
C PRO A 152 2.08 -11.98 8.04
N LEU A 153 1.28 -12.83 7.37
CA LEU A 153 0.81 -12.59 5.99
C LEU A 153 -0.64 -12.10 5.92
N THR A 154 -1.31 -11.97 7.05
CA THR A 154 -2.62 -11.30 7.12
C THR A 154 -2.54 -10.15 8.13
N TYR A 155 -3.23 -9.06 7.83
CA TYR A 155 -3.23 -7.91 8.72
C TYR A 155 -3.86 -8.22 10.08
N HIS A 156 -4.87 -9.10 10.12
CA HIS A 156 -5.44 -9.54 11.39
C HIS A 156 -4.43 -10.31 12.26
N GLN A 157 -3.69 -11.25 11.68
CA GLN A 157 -2.61 -11.95 12.41
C GLN A 157 -1.55 -10.96 12.90
N PHE A 158 -1.15 -10.00 12.05
CA PHE A 158 -0.23 -8.94 12.45
C PHE A 158 -0.76 -8.13 13.65
N GLN A 159 -2.03 -7.73 13.61
CA GLN A 159 -2.67 -7.02 14.72
C GLN A 159 -2.70 -7.86 16.00
N MET A 160 -2.99 -9.16 15.93
CA MET A 160 -2.97 -10.07 17.09
C MET A 160 -1.57 -10.17 17.71
N VAL A 161 -0.53 -10.29 16.87
CA VAL A 161 0.86 -10.35 17.33
C VAL A 161 1.24 -9.05 18.03
N VAL A 162 1.01 -7.90 17.38
CA VAL A 162 1.32 -6.58 17.95
C VAL A 162 0.52 -6.32 19.24
N ALA A 163 -0.74 -6.74 19.31
CA ALA A 163 -1.56 -6.63 20.53
C ALA A 163 -0.99 -7.42 21.72
N SER A 164 -0.20 -8.47 21.45
CA SER A 164 0.43 -9.32 22.46
C SER A 164 1.84 -8.89 22.87
N MET A 165 2.36 -7.83 22.25
CA MET A 165 3.67 -7.25 22.53
C MET A 165 3.54 -6.05 23.46
N ASP A 166 4.65 -5.69 24.11
CA ASP A 166 4.71 -4.43 24.84
C ASP A 166 4.53 -3.24 23.89
N PRO A 167 4.07 -2.08 24.39
CA PRO A 167 4.03 -0.85 23.60
C PRO A 167 5.39 -0.54 22.96
N PRO A 168 5.40 0.11 21.77
CA PRO A 168 6.66 0.46 21.12
C PRO A 168 7.45 1.40 22.02
N GLU A 169 8.77 1.41 21.93
CA GLU A 169 9.57 2.26 22.80
C GLU A 169 9.24 3.77 22.58
N PRO A 170 9.20 4.60 23.66
CA PRO A 170 8.98 6.03 23.56
C PRO A 170 9.97 6.74 22.63
N ALA A 171 9.53 7.78 21.93
CA ALA A 171 10.40 8.61 21.12
C ALA A 171 11.54 9.20 21.97
N ALA A 172 12.77 9.09 21.48
CA ALA A 172 13.94 9.66 22.15
C ALA A 172 13.86 11.20 22.16
N PRO A 173 14.34 11.86 23.22
CA PRO A 173 14.36 13.32 23.28
C PRO A 173 15.13 13.93 22.11
N PRO A 174 14.73 15.13 21.64
CA PRO A 174 15.43 15.80 20.55
C PRO A 174 16.88 16.10 20.93
N ILE A 175 17.75 16.15 19.92
CA ILE A 175 19.15 16.52 20.10
C ILE A 175 19.22 18.03 20.25
N VAL A 176 19.77 18.47 21.38
CA VAL A 176 19.96 19.88 21.73
C VAL A 176 21.44 20.12 22.04
N LYS A 177 21.85 21.39 22.07
CA LYS A 177 23.26 21.78 22.29
C LYS A 177 23.88 21.16 23.55
N SER A 178 23.12 21.02 24.64
CA SER A 178 23.61 20.37 25.87
C SER A 178 23.94 18.89 25.70
N PHE A 179 23.30 18.21 24.74
CA PHE A 179 23.56 16.81 24.44
C PHE A 179 24.82 16.61 23.61
N VAL A 180 25.19 17.59 22.78
CA VAL A 180 26.47 17.61 22.04
C VAL A 180 27.66 17.73 23.00
N GLY A 181 27.47 18.40 24.14
CA GLY A 181 28.49 18.52 25.18
C GLY A 181 29.72 19.30 24.68
N SER A 182 30.91 18.72 24.86
CA SER A 182 32.18 19.28 24.39
C SER A 182 32.56 18.86 22.97
N ALA A 183 31.76 18.02 22.33
CA ALA A 183 32.05 17.58 20.97
C ALA A 183 31.93 18.76 19.99
N TYR A 184 32.78 18.79 18.97
CA TYR A 184 32.69 19.79 17.91
C TYR A 184 32.73 19.14 16.52
N THR A 185 32.32 19.89 15.50
CA THR A 185 32.42 19.45 14.11
C THR A 185 33.55 20.24 13.44
N PRO A 186 34.64 19.58 13.00
CA PRO A 186 35.67 20.26 12.22
C PRO A 186 35.10 20.65 10.85
N ILE A 187 35.06 21.94 10.56
CA ILE A 187 34.50 22.56 9.36
C ILE A 187 35.60 23.45 8.75
N SER A 188 35.83 23.32 7.45
CA SER A 188 36.73 24.18 6.68
C SER A 188 35.96 25.29 5.96
N ASP A 189 36.65 26.35 5.55
CA ASP A 189 36.03 27.50 4.87
C ASP A 189 35.41 27.12 3.51
N ASP A 190 35.95 26.09 2.85
CA ASP A 190 35.48 25.50 1.58
C ASP A 190 34.38 24.43 1.75
N HIS A 191 33.73 24.35 2.93
CA HIS A 191 32.75 23.31 3.22
C HIS A 191 31.62 23.24 2.20
N ASP A 192 31.08 24.39 1.79
CA ASP A 192 29.94 24.44 0.86
C ASP A 192 30.33 23.97 -0.55
N GLU A 193 31.58 24.22 -0.98
CA GLU A 193 32.10 23.75 -2.27
C GLU A 193 32.34 22.22 -2.26
N LYS A 194 32.85 21.68 -1.14
CA LYS A 194 33.23 20.27 -1.04
C LYS A 194 32.07 19.35 -0.66
N TYR A 195 31.19 19.81 0.25
CA TYR A 195 30.16 18.99 0.90
C TYR A 195 28.79 19.66 1.00
N GLY A 196 28.59 20.79 0.32
CA GLY A 196 27.30 21.47 0.27
C GLY A 196 26.18 20.60 -0.30
N VAL A 197 24.94 20.95 0.05
CA VAL A 197 23.76 20.34 -0.58
C VAL A 197 23.70 20.84 -2.03
N PRO A 198 23.71 19.96 -3.04
CA PRO A 198 23.69 20.40 -4.44
C PRO A 198 22.32 20.96 -4.83
N THR A 199 22.30 21.79 -5.86
CA THR A 199 21.03 22.24 -6.47
C THR A 199 20.48 21.20 -7.45
N LEU A 200 19.23 21.37 -7.90
CA LEU A 200 18.66 20.51 -8.94
C LEU A 200 19.43 20.63 -10.26
N GLU A 201 19.87 21.84 -10.61
CA GLU A 201 20.64 22.15 -11.81
C GLU A 201 22.04 21.49 -11.74
N GLU A 202 22.69 21.49 -10.58
CA GLU A 202 23.95 20.77 -10.36
C GLU A 202 23.81 19.25 -10.53
N LEU A 203 22.60 18.72 -10.31
CA LEU A 203 22.27 17.31 -10.57
C LEU A 203 21.85 17.04 -12.02
N GLY A 204 21.81 18.07 -12.87
CA GLY A 204 21.49 17.97 -14.29
C GLY A 204 19.99 18.01 -14.61
N PHE A 205 19.14 18.42 -13.67
CA PHE A 205 17.71 18.59 -13.93
C PHE A 205 17.41 19.93 -14.58
N ASP A 206 16.51 19.91 -15.56
CA ASP A 206 15.87 21.11 -16.07
C ASP A 206 14.78 21.58 -15.10
N THR A 207 14.92 22.80 -14.59
CA THR A 207 13.99 23.42 -13.64
C THR A 207 13.11 24.48 -14.30
N GLU A 208 13.23 24.71 -15.61
CA GLU A 208 12.33 25.60 -16.33
C GLU A 208 10.88 25.09 -16.28
N GLY A 209 9.94 25.99 -15.95
CA GLY A 209 8.52 25.65 -15.86
C GLY A 209 8.11 24.82 -14.64
N LEU A 210 9.03 24.54 -13.70
CA LEU A 210 8.73 23.78 -12.51
C LEU A 210 7.85 24.58 -11.53
N LEU A 211 6.61 24.10 -11.31
CA LEU A 211 5.65 24.72 -10.41
C LEU A 211 6.14 24.71 -8.95
N PRO A 212 5.71 25.65 -8.09
CA PRO A 212 6.04 25.64 -6.67
C PRO A 212 5.71 24.30 -5.99
N PRO A 213 6.53 23.85 -5.02
CA PRO A 213 6.34 22.55 -4.40
C PRO A 213 5.06 22.52 -3.56
N VAL A 214 4.16 21.59 -3.88
CA VAL A 214 2.99 21.29 -3.03
C VAL A 214 3.43 20.64 -1.69
N TRP A 215 4.51 19.88 -1.75
CA TRP A 215 5.12 19.19 -0.62
C TRP A 215 6.53 19.73 -0.40
N GLN A 216 6.69 20.57 0.62
CA GLN A 216 7.99 21.07 1.05
C GLN A 216 8.69 19.99 1.90
N GLY A 217 9.93 19.66 1.57
CA GLY A 217 10.77 18.73 2.34
C GLY A 217 11.29 19.30 3.66
N GLY A 218 11.72 18.43 4.56
CA GLY A 218 12.36 18.80 5.84
C GLY A 218 11.64 18.33 7.10
N GLU A 219 12.39 18.20 8.17
CA GLU A 219 11.91 17.93 9.53
C GLU A 219 11.05 19.09 10.05
N THR A 220 11.45 20.34 9.77
CA THR A 220 10.71 21.54 10.21
C THR A 220 9.28 21.54 9.69
N GLU A 221 9.09 21.31 8.38
CA GLU A 221 7.76 21.23 7.79
C GLU A 221 7.00 19.99 8.29
N ALA A 222 7.69 18.87 8.49
CA ALA A 222 7.09 17.65 9.01
C ALA A 222 6.44 17.86 10.38
N LEU A 223 7.15 18.53 11.31
CA LEU A 223 6.65 18.86 12.64
C LEU A 223 5.51 19.88 12.59
N ALA A 224 5.59 20.89 11.72
CA ALA A 224 4.50 21.86 11.52
C ALA A 224 3.23 21.20 10.94
N ARG A 225 3.38 20.22 10.04
CA ARG A 225 2.24 19.43 9.52
C ARG A 225 1.67 18.49 10.57
N LEU A 226 2.52 17.91 11.42
CA LEU A 226 2.08 17.07 12.54
C LEU A 226 1.23 17.86 13.53
N GLU A 227 1.66 19.07 13.90
CA GLU A 227 0.89 19.96 14.78
C GLU A 227 -0.49 20.25 14.19
N ARG A 228 -0.55 20.74 12.94
CA ARG A 228 -1.80 20.97 12.19
C ARG A 228 -2.66 19.71 12.08
N HIS A 229 -2.05 18.53 11.95
CA HIS A 229 -2.76 17.26 11.91
C HIS A 229 -3.45 16.96 13.25
N LEU A 230 -2.76 17.19 14.37
CA LEU A 230 -3.26 16.94 15.73
C LEU A 230 -4.28 17.98 16.21
N GLU A 231 -4.25 19.21 15.68
CA GLU A 231 -5.26 20.25 15.95
C GLU A 231 -6.68 19.85 15.53
N ARG A 232 -6.83 18.88 14.61
CA ARG A 232 -8.10 18.35 14.14
C ARG A 232 -8.74 17.40 15.16
N LYS A 233 -8.97 17.88 16.39
CA LYS A 233 -9.46 17.13 17.55
C LYS A 233 -10.74 16.34 17.26
N ALA A 234 -11.67 16.88 16.50
CA ALA A 234 -12.91 16.18 16.12
C ALA A 234 -12.65 14.98 15.19
N TRP A 235 -11.66 15.06 14.30
CA TRP A 235 -11.24 13.93 13.47
C TRP A 235 -10.56 12.86 14.34
N VAL A 236 -9.62 13.29 15.19
CA VAL A 236 -8.94 12.39 16.14
C VAL A 236 -9.94 11.75 17.12
N ALA A 237 -11.04 12.42 17.47
CA ALA A 237 -12.05 11.90 18.40
C ALA A 237 -13.12 11.03 17.72
N SER A 238 -13.38 11.20 16.42
CA SER A 238 -14.51 10.53 15.77
C SER A 238 -14.16 9.14 15.24
N PHE A 239 -12.88 8.83 14.96
CA PHE A 239 -12.40 7.52 14.48
C PHE A 239 -13.13 6.92 13.27
N GLY A 240 -14.05 7.66 12.67
CA GLY A 240 -14.75 7.23 11.49
C GLY A 240 -13.78 7.23 10.33
N ARG A 241 -13.87 6.23 9.44
CA ARG A 241 -13.27 6.35 8.11
C ARG A 241 -13.84 7.64 7.51
N PRO A 242 -13.02 8.68 7.26
CA PRO A 242 -13.54 9.92 6.72
C PRO A 242 -14.24 9.59 5.40
N LYS A 243 -15.47 10.08 5.22
CA LYS A 243 -16.14 9.97 3.93
C LYS A 243 -15.28 10.69 2.90
N MET A 244 -14.98 10.01 1.79
CA MET A 244 -14.22 10.60 0.69
C MET A 244 -15.01 11.79 0.14
N THR A 245 -14.37 12.95 0.09
CA THR A 245 -14.86 14.17 -0.55
C THR A 245 -13.87 14.61 -1.63
N PRO A 246 -14.25 15.46 -2.59
CA PRO A 246 -13.31 16.00 -3.57
C PRO A 246 -12.08 16.65 -2.91
N GLN A 247 -12.28 17.35 -1.80
CA GLN A 247 -11.20 17.98 -1.03
C GLN A 247 -10.21 16.98 -0.45
N SER A 248 -10.64 15.74 -0.16
CA SER A 248 -9.75 14.68 0.35
C SER A 248 -8.81 14.11 -0.71
N LEU A 249 -9.10 14.35 -2.01
CA LEU A 249 -8.24 13.94 -3.12
C LEU A 249 -7.05 14.89 -3.30
N LEU A 250 -7.19 16.14 -2.85
CA LEU A 250 -6.15 17.16 -2.95
C LEU A 250 -5.14 17.02 -1.82
N ALA A 251 -3.90 17.41 -2.11
CA ALA A 251 -2.84 17.46 -1.10
C ALA A 251 -3.27 18.31 0.11
N SER A 252 -3.14 17.74 1.30
CA SER A 252 -3.51 18.40 2.54
C SER A 252 -2.29 18.93 3.27
N GLN A 253 -2.42 20.11 3.86
CA GLN A 253 -1.48 20.69 4.83
C GLN A 253 -1.34 19.85 6.12
N THR A 254 -2.12 18.77 6.26
CA THR A 254 -2.03 17.80 7.37
C THR A 254 -1.51 16.43 6.93
N GLY A 255 -1.08 16.30 5.67
CA GLY A 255 -0.54 15.06 5.13
C GLY A 255 0.88 14.80 5.64
N LEU A 256 1.16 13.55 6.01
CA LEU A 256 2.41 13.16 6.70
C LEU A 256 3.22 12.07 5.96
N SER A 257 2.67 11.46 4.92
CA SER A 257 3.26 10.24 4.33
C SER A 257 4.66 10.43 3.71
N PRO A 258 4.98 11.53 2.98
CA PRO A 258 6.34 11.74 2.48
C PRO A 258 7.37 11.87 3.62
N TYR A 259 6.99 12.54 4.70
CA TYR A 259 7.86 12.79 5.85
C TYR A 259 8.15 11.50 6.64
N LEU A 260 7.17 10.60 6.75
CA LEU A 260 7.37 9.27 7.36
C LEU A 260 8.24 8.36 6.47
N ARG A 261 8.20 8.55 5.14
CA ARG A 261 9.01 7.78 4.18
C ARG A 261 10.48 8.19 4.23
N PHE A 262 10.78 9.49 4.16
CA PHE A 262 12.15 10.01 4.27
C PHE A 262 12.68 10.03 5.72
N GLY A 263 11.81 9.79 6.69
CA GLY A 263 12.16 9.83 8.11
C GLY A 263 12.35 11.24 8.65
N CYS A 264 11.85 12.27 7.96
CA CYS A 264 11.74 13.64 8.45
C CYS A 264 10.77 13.75 9.64
N LEU A 265 9.80 12.84 9.72
CA LEU A 265 8.93 12.65 10.88
C LEU A 265 9.18 11.27 11.48
N SER A 266 9.41 11.20 12.79
CA SER A 266 9.44 9.95 13.53
C SER A 266 8.06 9.31 13.60
N THR A 267 8.00 8.03 13.23
CA THR A 267 6.82 7.18 13.43
C THR A 267 6.48 7.00 14.91
N ARG A 268 7.49 6.90 15.80
CA ARG A 268 7.31 6.76 17.25
C ARG A 268 6.75 8.06 17.85
N LEU A 269 7.26 9.22 17.44
CA LEU A 269 6.75 10.52 17.88
C LEU A 269 5.27 10.66 17.50
N PHE A 270 4.93 10.37 16.23
CA PHE A 270 3.56 10.46 15.77
C PHE A 270 2.63 9.50 16.54
N TYR A 271 3.05 8.24 16.74
CA TYR A 271 2.30 7.25 17.52
C TYR A 271 1.97 7.74 18.93
N TYR A 272 2.97 8.27 19.65
CA TYR A 272 2.79 8.73 21.03
C TYR A 272 1.97 10.01 21.13
N GLN A 273 2.21 11.01 20.27
CA GLN A 273 1.42 12.23 20.29
C GLN A 273 -0.06 11.97 19.96
N LEU A 274 -0.32 11.06 19.02
CA LEU A 274 -1.67 10.66 18.66
C LEU A 274 -2.35 9.88 19.81
N THR A 275 -1.61 8.96 20.44
CA THR A 275 -2.02 8.22 21.64
C THR A 275 -2.41 9.16 22.78
N ASP A 276 -1.56 10.13 23.08
CA ASP A 276 -1.76 11.06 24.20
C ASP A 276 -2.92 12.02 23.93
N LEU A 277 -3.08 12.49 22.70
CA LEU A 277 -4.23 13.29 22.30
C LEU A 277 -5.53 12.50 22.44
N TYR A 278 -5.55 11.23 22.02
CA TYR A 278 -6.72 10.36 22.21
C TYR A 278 -7.06 10.20 23.68
N ARG A 279 -6.08 9.86 24.53
CA ARG A 279 -6.28 9.70 25.97
C ARG A 279 -6.84 10.97 26.61
N LYS A 280 -6.33 12.15 26.21
CA LYS A 280 -6.83 13.45 26.69
C LYS A 280 -8.30 13.68 26.31
N ILE A 281 -8.71 13.32 25.09
CA ILE A 281 -10.08 13.57 24.60
C ILE A 281 -11.08 12.52 25.09
N LYS A 282 -10.74 11.24 24.96
CA LYS A 282 -11.66 10.12 25.23
C LYS A 282 -11.54 9.53 26.63
N LYS A 283 -10.48 9.87 27.38
CA LYS A 283 -10.21 9.34 28.73
C LYS A 283 -10.24 7.80 28.78
N ALA A 284 -9.80 7.17 27.70
CA ALA A 284 -9.82 5.71 27.51
C ALA A 284 -8.52 5.24 26.85
N PRO A 285 -8.14 3.96 26.97
CA PRO A 285 -7.01 3.41 26.22
C PRO A 285 -7.29 3.45 24.70
N PRO A 286 -6.30 3.82 23.87
CA PRO A 286 -6.47 3.89 22.43
C PRO A 286 -6.71 2.51 21.83
N PRO A 287 -7.71 2.34 20.93
CA PRO A 287 -7.82 1.12 20.15
C PRO A 287 -6.70 1.05 19.12
N LEU A 288 -6.27 -0.15 18.72
CA LEU A 288 -5.24 -0.33 17.68
C LEU A 288 -5.60 0.36 16.35
N SER A 289 -6.91 0.48 16.05
CA SER A 289 -7.39 1.18 14.86
C SER A 289 -6.99 2.65 14.81
N LEU A 290 -6.66 3.28 15.95
CA LEU A 290 -6.12 4.64 15.99
C LEU A 290 -4.85 4.77 15.15
N HIS A 291 -3.98 3.77 15.25
CA HIS A 291 -2.71 3.73 14.55
C HIS A 291 -2.80 2.92 13.26
N GLY A 292 -4.00 2.61 12.76
CA GLY A 292 -4.21 1.63 11.70
C GLY A 292 -3.34 1.86 10.46
N GLN A 293 -3.19 3.10 9.99
CA GLN A 293 -2.33 3.41 8.83
C GLN A 293 -0.84 3.23 9.13
N ILE A 294 -0.40 3.53 10.36
CA ILE A 294 0.98 3.27 10.80
C ILE A 294 1.21 1.75 10.88
N LEU A 295 0.25 1.00 11.43
CA LEU A 295 0.33 -0.45 11.53
C LEU A 295 0.30 -1.13 10.16
N TRP A 296 -0.40 -0.58 9.16
CA TRP A 296 -0.30 -1.02 7.76
C TRP A 296 1.12 -0.88 7.20
N ARG A 297 1.77 0.25 7.49
CA ARG A 297 3.18 0.48 7.13
C ARG A 297 4.09 -0.56 7.80
N GLU A 298 3.94 -0.78 9.10
CA GLU A 298 4.70 -1.81 9.84
C GLU A 298 4.47 -3.22 9.30
N PHE A 299 3.23 -3.55 8.92
CA PHE A 299 2.87 -4.83 8.32
C PHE A 299 3.64 -5.08 7.02
N PHE A 300 3.71 -4.09 6.12
CA PHE A 300 4.43 -4.25 4.86
C PHE A 300 5.95 -4.35 5.05
N TYR A 301 6.55 -3.59 5.96
CA TYR A 301 7.97 -3.78 6.28
C TYR A 301 8.25 -5.17 6.84
N CYS A 302 7.40 -5.66 7.76
CA CYS A 302 7.55 -6.98 8.35
C CYS A 302 7.43 -8.09 7.29
N ALA A 303 6.48 -7.97 6.37
CA ALA A 303 6.31 -8.93 5.27
C ALA A 303 7.49 -8.90 4.26
N ALA A 304 8.12 -7.74 4.06
CA ALA A 304 9.15 -7.55 3.05
C ALA A 304 10.58 -7.82 3.55
N THR A 305 10.86 -7.66 4.85
CA THR A 305 12.24 -7.60 5.39
C THR A 305 13.10 -8.85 5.11
N HIS A 306 12.50 -10.04 5.02
CA HIS A 306 13.18 -11.31 4.70
C HIS A 306 12.91 -11.82 3.28
N ASN A 307 12.22 -11.04 2.44
CA ASN A 307 11.89 -11.41 1.08
C ASN A 307 12.57 -10.45 0.10
N SER A 308 13.73 -10.81 -0.41
CA SER A 308 14.47 -10.00 -1.39
C SER A 308 13.76 -9.86 -2.75
N ASN A 309 12.75 -10.72 -3.02
CA ASN A 309 11.93 -10.68 -4.24
C ASN A 309 10.54 -10.08 -4.00
N PHE A 310 10.32 -9.38 -2.88
CA PHE A 310 8.99 -8.84 -2.53
C PHE A 310 8.41 -7.90 -3.60
N ASP A 311 9.28 -7.30 -4.41
CA ASP A 311 9.00 -6.36 -5.50
C ASP A 311 8.90 -7.02 -6.89
N LYS A 312 8.86 -8.35 -6.92
CA LYS A 312 8.74 -9.17 -8.14
C LYS A 312 7.62 -10.20 -7.97
N MET A 313 7.05 -10.65 -9.08
CA MET A 313 6.15 -11.81 -9.09
C MET A 313 6.96 -13.10 -9.11
N ALA A 314 7.89 -13.23 -10.05
CA ALA A 314 8.71 -14.42 -10.19
C ALA A 314 9.65 -14.62 -8.98
N GLY A 315 9.63 -15.81 -8.40
CA GLY A 315 10.46 -16.15 -7.24
C GLY A 315 10.02 -15.51 -5.92
N ASN A 316 8.85 -14.87 -5.88
CA ASN A 316 8.26 -14.31 -4.66
C ASN A 316 7.28 -15.32 -4.04
N PRO A 317 7.59 -15.88 -2.86
CA PRO A 317 6.82 -17.00 -2.29
C PRO A 317 5.40 -16.63 -1.85
N ILE A 318 5.08 -15.34 -1.74
CA ILE A 318 3.76 -14.86 -1.31
C ILE A 318 2.93 -14.28 -2.46
N CYS A 319 3.50 -14.23 -3.68
CA CYS A 319 2.86 -13.65 -4.85
C CYS A 319 2.27 -14.75 -5.74
N VAL A 320 0.99 -14.61 -6.08
CA VAL A 320 0.31 -15.43 -7.08
C VAL A 320 0.96 -15.16 -8.45
N GLN A 321 1.24 -16.23 -9.19
CA GLN A 321 1.85 -16.17 -10.51
C GLN A 321 0.76 -15.97 -11.56
N ILE A 322 0.35 -14.72 -11.78
CA ILE A 322 -0.70 -14.36 -12.73
C ILE A 322 -0.08 -14.15 -14.12
N PRO A 323 -0.63 -14.75 -15.18
CA PRO A 323 -0.16 -14.54 -16.55
C PRO A 323 -0.62 -13.16 -17.06
N TRP A 324 0.07 -12.11 -16.62
CA TRP A 324 -0.19 -10.74 -17.06
C TRP A 324 0.23 -10.51 -18.50
N ASP A 325 -0.50 -9.65 -19.20
CA ASP A 325 -0.19 -9.27 -20.57
C ASP A 325 0.94 -8.25 -20.63
N LYS A 326 1.64 -8.24 -21.76
CA LYS A 326 2.62 -7.21 -22.10
C LYS A 326 2.03 -6.30 -23.16
N ASN A 327 1.58 -5.12 -22.75
CA ASN A 327 1.04 -4.10 -23.66
C ASN A 327 1.66 -2.73 -23.35
N GLN A 328 2.77 -2.44 -24.03
CA GLN A 328 3.55 -1.21 -23.81
C GLN A 328 2.79 0.06 -24.22
N GLU A 329 1.95 -0.01 -25.25
CA GLU A 329 1.13 1.15 -25.66
C GLU A 329 0.07 1.47 -24.60
N ALA A 330 -0.63 0.46 -24.10
CA ALA A 330 -1.63 0.64 -23.04
C ALA A 330 -1.00 1.15 -21.74
N LEU A 331 0.18 0.62 -21.40
CA LEU A 331 0.95 1.07 -20.25
C LEU A 331 1.38 2.54 -20.38
N ALA A 332 1.89 2.95 -21.54
CA ALA A 332 2.29 4.34 -21.79
C ALA A 332 1.08 5.30 -21.70
N LYS A 333 -0.08 4.91 -22.25
CA LYS A 333 -1.31 5.70 -22.13
C LYS A 333 -1.76 5.83 -20.67
N TRP A 334 -1.70 4.75 -19.90
CA TRP A 334 -2.01 4.80 -18.47
C TRP A 334 -1.03 5.70 -17.73
N ALA A 335 0.28 5.50 -17.94
CA ALA A 335 1.34 6.24 -17.30
C ALA A 335 1.21 7.75 -17.54
N ASN A 336 0.94 8.14 -18.78
CA ASN A 336 0.84 9.53 -19.21
C ASN A 336 -0.54 10.16 -19.00
N GLY A 337 -1.49 9.45 -18.38
CA GLY A 337 -2.84 9.99 -18.13
C GLY A 337 -3.60 10.27 -19.44
N GLN A 338 -3.49 9.37 -20.41
CA GLN A 338 -4.08 9.46 -21.75
C GLN A 338 -4.98 8.25 -22.06
N THR A 339 -5.56 7.64 -21.03
CA THR A 339 -6.43 6.46 -21.17
C THR A 339 -7.77 6.77 -21.83
N GLY A 340 -8.16 8.04 -21.85
CA GLY A 340 -9.47 8.49 -22.28
C GLY A 340 -10.54 8.33 -21.19
N PHE A 341 -10.17 7.92 -19.97
CA PHE A 341 -11.02 7.92 -18.78
C PHE A 341 -10.64 9.09 -17.87
N PRO A 342 -11.43 10.18 -17.83
CA PRO A 342 -11.03 11.43 -17.16
C PRO A 342 -10.65 11.27 -15.69
N TRP A 343 -11.31 10.36 -14.98
CA TRP A 343 -10.98 10.07 -13.59
C TRP A 343 -9.59 9.46 -13.41
N ILE A 344 -9.22 8.50 -14.26
CA ILE A 344 -7.90 7.85 -14.22
C ILE A 344 -6.83 8.85 -14.66
N ASP A 345 -7.10 9.55 -15.76
CA ASP A 345 -6.18 10.53 -16.35
C ASP A 345 -5.89 11.69 -15.39
N ALA A 346 -6.91 12.20 -14.68
CA ALA A 346 -6.72 13.23 -13.66
C ALA A 346 -5.86 12.75 -12.48
N ILE A 347 -6.02 11.50 -12.04
CA ILE A 347 -5.19 10.93 -10.96
C ILE A 347 -3.73 10.80 -11.39
N MET A 348 -3.49 10.28 -12.59
CA MET A 348 -2.13 10.10 -13.11
C MET A 348 -1.45 11.45 -13.36
N THR A 349 -2.23 12.45 -13.78
CA THR A 349 -1.76 13.85 -13.90
C THR A 349 -1.39 14.45 -12.54
N GLN A 350 -2.26 14.32 -11.52
CA GLN A 350 -1.94 14.77 -10.15
C GLN A 350 -0.67 14.11 -9.63
N LEU A 351 -0.51 12.79 -9.83
CA LEU A 351 0.67 12.06 -9.38
C LEU A 351 1.95 12.64 -10.00
N ARG A 352 1.92 12.96 -11.29
CA ARG A 352 3.07 13.53 -12.00
C ARG A 352 3.39 14.95 -11.55
N GLU A 353 2.38 15.80 -11.43
CA GLU A 353 2.56 17.20 -11.05
C GLU A 353 2.95 17.37 -9.57
N GLU A 354 2.29 16.66 -8.67
CA GLU A 354 2.39 16.89 -7.22
C GLU A 354 3.19 15.81 -6.48
N GLY A 355 3.43 14.66 -7.09
CA GLY A 355 4.14 13.53 -6.48
C GLY A 355 3.37 12.82 -5.35
N TRP A 356 2.07 13.10 -5.21
CA TRP A 356 1.21 12.46 -4.21
C TRP A 356 -0.21 12.32 -4.72
N ILE A 357 -0.81 11.16 -4.47
CA ILE A 357 -2.24 10.91 -4.67
C ILE A 357 -2.83 10.17 -3.49
N HIS A 358 -4.10 10.45 -3.21
CA HIS A 358 -4.86 9.83 -2.14
C HIS A 358 -4.92 8.30 -2.28
N HIS A 359 -4.94 7.56 -1.16
CA HIS A 359 -4.91 6.08 -1.18
C HIS A 359 -6.02 5.46 -2.07
N LEU A 360 -7.24 5.98 -2.03
CA LEU A 360 -8.32 5.50 -2.91
C LEU A 360 -8.10 5.83 -4.39
N ALA A 361 -7.36 6.90 -4.70
CA ALA A 361 -6.95 7.19 -6.07
C ALA A 361 -5.92 6.15 -6.56
N ARG A 362 -4.98 5.74 -5.69
CA ARG A 362 -4.07 4.60 -5.95
C ARG A 362 -4.84 3.32 -6.25
N HIS A 363 -5.88 3.01 -5.46
CA HIS A 363 -6.74 1.86 -5.71
C HIS A 363 -7.39 1.89 -7.09
N ALA A 364 -7.91 3.05 -7.51
CA ALA A 364 -8.57 3.19 -8.80
C ALA A 364 -7.60 2.93 -9.96
N VAL A 365 -6.43 3.58 -9.96
CA VAL A 365 -5.47 3.45 -11.07
C VAL A 365 -4.73 2.12 -11.07
N ALA A 366 -4.44 1.54 -9.90
CA ALA A 366 -3.83 0.21 -9.81
C ALA A 366 -4.81 -0.89 -10.24
N CYS A 367 -6.08 -0.79 -9.84
CA CYS A 367 -7.12 -1.69 -10.31
C CYS A 367 -7.29 -1.58 -11.83
N PHE A 368 -7.34 -0.36 -12.38
CA PHE A 368 -7.45 -0.15 -13.82
C PHE A 368 -6.29 -0.79 -14.59
N LEU A 369 -5.05 -0.58 -14.15
CA LEU A 369 -3.87 -1.16 -14.80
C LEU A 369 -3.85 -2.71 -14.75
N THR A 370 -4.22 -3.29 -13.62
CA THR A 370 -4.04 -4.72 -13.35
C THR A 370 -5.31 -5.50 -13.66
N ARG A 371 -5.95 -6.06 -12.63
CA ARG A 371 -7.09 -6.97 -12.73
C ARG A 371 -8.40 -6.34 -13.23
N GLY A 372 -8.48 -5.01 -13.27
CA GLY A 372 -9.72 -4.29 -13.57
C GLY A 372 -9.97 -4.15 -15.05
N ASP A 373 -9.00 -3.63 -15.80
CA ASP A 373 -9.23 -3.12 -17.15
C ASP A 373 -8.11 -3.48 -18.15
N LEU A 374 -6.82 -3.26 -17.83
CA LEU A 374 -5.72 -3.44 -18.80
C LEU A 374 -4.99 -4.79 -18.74
N TRP A 375 -5.14 -5.55 -17.66
CA TRP A 375 -4.46 -6.84 -17.45
C TRP A 375 -2.92 -6.79 -17.53
N ILE A 376 -2.33 -5.66 -17.16
CA ILE A 376 -0.88 -5.46 -17.13
C ILE A 376 -0.35 -5.77 -15.72
N SER A 377 0.87 -6.29 -15.64
CA SER A 377 1.47 -6.67 -14.36
C SER A 377 1.56 -5.49 -13.39
N TRP A 378 1.30 -5.77 -12.12
CA TRP A 378 1.51 -4.83 -11.02
C TRP A 378 2.97 -4.43 -10.88
N GLU A 379 3.90 -5.28 -11.32
CA GLU A 379 5.32 -4.95 -11.38
C GLU A 379 5.57 -3.78 -12.32
N GLU A 380 4.80 -3.65 -13.41
CA GLU A 380 4.96 -2.53 -14.34
C GLU A 380 4.48 -1.23 -13.68
N GLY A 381 3.31 -1.26 -13.02
CA GLY A 381 2.81 -0.09 -12.28
C GLY A 381 3.73 0.35 -11.14
N MET A 382 4.42 -0.60 -10.51
CA MET A 382 5.43 -0.34 -9.49
C MET A 382 6.76 0.16 -10.11
N LYS A 383 7.24 -0.51 -11.19
CA LYS A 383 8.50 -0.29 -11.90
C LYS A 383 8.36 0.78 -12.99
N VAL A 384 8.09 0.39 -14.26
CA VAL A 384 8.57 0.89 -15.61
C VAL A 384 8.51 2.36 -15.83
N GLY A 385 9.47 3.07 -16.49
CA GLY A 385 10.68 2.71 -17.30
C GLY A 385 12.11 3.23 -16.92
N SER A 386 12.93 3.90 -17.72
CA SER A 386 13.30 3.74 -19.14
C SER A 386 12.21 3.21 -20.08
N HIS A 387 11.24 3.98 -20.53
CA HIS A 387 10.97 5.41 -20.40
C HIS A 387 9.51 5.58 -19.91
N ASP A 388 9.28 6.14 -18.72
CA ASP A 388 7.97 6.42 -18.07
C ASP A 388 7.63 5.56 -16.82
N LYS A 389 8.47 5.66 -15.74
CA LYS A 389 8.25 5.22 -14.30
C LYS A 389 7.20 6.09 -13.68
N VAL A 390 6.04 5.51 -13.32
CA VAL A 390 4.98 6.28 -12.69
C VAL A 390 5.14 6.29 -11.18
N PHE A 391 4.99 5.15 -10.48
CA PHE A 391 4.85 5.23 -9.02
C PHE A 391 6.16 5.36 -8.26
N GLU A 392 7.18 4.52 -8.52
CA GLU A 392 8.44 4.64 -7.78
C GLU A 392 9.17 5.98 -8.05
N GLU A 393 9.02 6.49 -9.27
CA GLU A 393 9.61 7.75 -9.72
C GLU A 393 8.85 8.98 -9.20
N LEU A 394 7.53 9.02 -9.38
CA LEU A 394 6.74 10.22 -9.10
C LEU A 394 6.32 10.31 -7.63
N LEU A 395 6.09 9.17 -6.96
CA LEU A 395 5.49 9.16 -5.63
C LEU A 395 6.52 9.51 -4.54
N LEU A 396 6.29 10.64 -3.86
CA LEU A 396 7.12 11.13 -2.76
C LEU A 396 7.13 10.19 -1.56
N ASP A 397 6.04 9.47 -1.33
CA ASP A 397 5.87 8.53 -0.22
C ASP A 397 6.03 7.06 -0.62
N ALA A 398 6.55 6.77 -1.83
CA ALA A 398 6.91 5.41 -2.22
C ALA A 398 8.11 4.92 -1.40
N ASP A 399 7.82 4.07 -0.43
CA ASP A 399 8.77 3.17 0.21
C ASP A 399 8.74 1.81 -0.52
N TRP A 400 9.88 1.11 -0.65
CA TRP A 400 9.94 -0.11 -1.46
C TRP A 400 9.00 -1.18 -0.91
N SER A 401 8.98 -1.34 0.42
CA SER A 401 8.16 -2.36 1.08
C SER A 401 6.68 -2.05 0.97
N VAL A 402 6.31 -0.79 1.23
CA VAL A 402 4.90 -0.35 1.20
C VAL A 402 4.37 -0.33 -0.23
N ASN A 403 5.16 0.14 -1.20
CA ASN A 403 4.74 0.22 -2.61
C ASN A 403 4.49 -1.18 -3.18
N ALA A 404 5.46 -2.10 -3.05
CA ALA A 404 5.32 -3.48 -3.51
C ALA A 404 4.13 -4.19 -2.83
N GLY A 405 3.99 -4.03 -1.51
CA GLY A 405 2.90 -4.61 -0.73
C GLY A 405 1.52 -4.11 -1.19
N MET A 406 1.40 -2.81 -1.48
CA MET A 406 0.16 -2.21 -1.98
C MET A 406 -0.16 -2.64 -3.41
N TRP A 407 0.83 -2.75 -4.29
CA TRP A 407 0.62 -3.24 -5.65
C TRP A 407 0.19 -4.71 -5.67
N MET A 408 0.83 -5.57 -4.88
CA MET A 408 0.39 -6.96 -4.70
C MET A 408 -1.02 -7.05 -4.13
N TRP A 409 -1.36 -6.21 -3.15
CA TRP A 409 -2.71 -6.14 -2.59
C TRP A 409 -3.75 -5.78 -3.66
N LEU A 410 -3.52 -4.69 -4.39
CA LEU A 410 -4.54 -4.12 -5.29
C LEU A 410 -4.74 -4.94 -6.56
N SER A 411 -3.70 -5.63 -7.00
CA SER A 411 -3.75 -6.59 -8.11
C SER A 411 -4.31 -7.97 -7.74
N CYS A 412 -4.62 -8.21 -6.45
CA CYS A 412 -4.97 -9.52 -5.92
C CYS A 412 -3.87 -10.58 -6.06
N SER A 413 -2.62 -10.15 -6.13
CA SER A 413 -1.46 -11.05 -6.20
C SER A 413 -1.00 -11.51 -4.80
N SER A 414 -1.32 -10.76 -3.74
CA SER A 414 -1.09 -11.18 -2.35
C SER A 414 -1.99 -10.39 -1.38
N PHE A 415 -2.10 -10.84 -0.14
CA PHE A 415 -2.82 -10.19 0.99
C PHE A 415 -4.34 -10.00 0.85
N PHE A 416 -4.86 -9.84 -0.37
CA PHE A 416 -6.26 -9.59 -0.68
C PHE A 416 -6.73 -10.46 -1.84
N GLN A 417 -7.72 -11.32 -1.58
CA GLN A 417 -8.18 -12.35 -2.53
C GLN A 417 -9.61 -12.11 -3.05
N GLN A 418 -10.23 -10.96 -2.77
CA GLN A 418 -11.57 -10.63 -3.28
C GLN A 418 -11.50 -9.86 -4.62
N PHE A 419 -11.00 -10.52 -5.66
CA PHE A 419 -10.77 -9.94 -6.98
C PHE A 419 -12.05 -9.55 -7.74
N PHE A 420 -13.22 -10.04 -7.32
CA PHE A 420 -14.53 -9.71 -7.91
C PHE A 420 -14.96 -8.25 -7.67
N HIS A 421 -14.35 -7.53 -6.72
CA HIS A 421 -14.65 -6.12 -6.49
C HIS A 421 -13.75 -5.23 -7.35
N CYS A 422 -14.13 -4.97 -8.61
CA CYS A 422 -13.40 -4.07 -9.50
C CYS A 422 -13.88 -2.61 -9.36
N TYR A 423 -12.92 -1.67 -9.34
CA TYR A 423 -13.23 -0.25 -9.30
C TYR A 423 -13.64 0.22 -10.70
N CYS A 424 -14.86 0.73 -10.85
CA CYS A 424 -15.29 1.28 -12.12
C CYS A 424 -14.70 2.70 -12.31
N PRO A 425 -13.86 2.95 -13.33
CA PRO A 425 -13.23 4.27 -13.57
C PRO A 425 -14.24 5.41 -13.73
N VAL A 426 -15.48 5.14 -14.12
CA VAL A 426 -16.55 6.16 -14.25
C VAL A 426 -17.36 6.31 -12.96
N ARG A 427 -17.98 5.21 -12.48
CA ARG A 427 -18.88 5.26 -11.32
C ARG A 427 -18.16 5.63 -10.04
N PHE A 428 -16.90 5.19 -9.88
CA PHE A 428 -16.11 5.52 -8.71
C PHE A 428 -15.78 7.01 -8.67
N GLY A 429 -15.28 7.57 -9.78
CA GLY A 429 -15.04 9.00 -9.94
C GLY A 429 -16.29 9.82 -9.67
N ARG A 430 -17.44 9.47 -10.26
CA ARG A 430 -18.72 10.16 -10.04
C ARG A 430 -19.17 10.16 -8.58
N LYS A 431 -18.91 9.07 -7.84
CA LYS A 431 -19.25 8.98 -6.42
C LYS A 431 -18.29 9.83 -5.56
N ALA A 432 -17.02 9.91 -5.95
CA ALA A 432 -15.99 10.68 -5.26
C ALA A 432 -16.10 12.19 -5.51
N ASP A 433 -16.41 12.54 -6.76
CA ASP A 433 -16.45 13.89 -7.29
C ASP A 433 -17.63 14.05 -8.26
N PRO A 434 -18.86 14.25 -7.74
CA PRO A 434 -20.07 14.34 -8.57
C PRO A 434 -20.03 15.47 -9.60
N ASN A 435 -19.37 16.59 -9.29
CA ASN A 435 -19.29 17.76 -10.16
C ASN A 435 -18.15 17.69 -11.19
N GLY A 436 -17.19 16.80 -10.97
CA GLY A 436 -15.98 16.70 -11.78
C GLY A 436 -14.98 17.81 -11.49
N ASP A 437 -15.01 18.43 -10.31
CA ASP A 437 -14.12 19.55 -9.96
C ASP A 437 -12.65 19.12 -9.95
N TYR A 438 -12.38 17.89 -9.52
CA TYR A 438 -11.06 17.28 -9.58
C TYR A 438 -10.60 17.05 -11.02
N ILE A 439 -11.49 16.53 -11.88
CA ILE A 439 -11.23 16.34 -13.31
C ILE A 439 -10.93 17.69 -13.98
N ARG A 440 -11.74 18.72 -13.72
CA ARG A 440 -11.56 20.05 -14.32
C ARG A 440 -10.24 20.72 -13.91
N ARG A 441 -9.73 20.40 -12.71
CA ARG A 441 -8.47 20.93 -12.19
C ARG A 441 -7.27 20.34 -12.92
N TYR A 442 -7.19 19.01 -13.01
CA TYR A 442 -6.03 18.33 -13.58
C TYR A 442 -6.14 18.08 -15.08
N LEU A 443 -7.35 18.08 -15.64
CA LEU A 443 -7.61 17.98 -17.08
C LEU A 443 -8.30 19.26 -17.59
N PRO A 444 -7.56 20.38 -17.71
CA PRO A 444 -8.14 21.67 -18.11
C PRO A 444 -8.78 21.62 -19.50
N VAL A 445 -8.36 20.69 -20.37
CA VAL A 445 -9.01 20.45 -21.67
C VAL A 445 -10.49 20.05 -21.55
N LEU A 446 -10.87 19.41 -20.43
CA LEU A 446 -12.26 19.03 -20.15
C LEU A 446 -13.01 20.06 -19.28
N LYS A 447 -12.38 21.20 -18.95
CA LYS A 447 -12.92 22.18 -17.98
C LYS A 447 -14.32 22.70 -18.33
N ASN A 448 -14.68 22.77 -19.61
CA ASN A 448 -15.97 23.29 -20.08
C ASN A 448 -17.03 22.20 -20.36
N PHE A 449 -16.74 20.91 -20.10
CA PHE A 449 -17.73 19.85 -20.28
C PHE A 449 -18.86 19.97 -19.24
N PRO A 450 -20.14 19.77 -19.59
CA PRO A 450 -21.21 19.70 -18.61
C PRO A 450 -20.97 18.58 -17.60
N THR A 451 -21.35 18.78 -16.33
CA THR A 451 -21.21 17.78 -15.25
C THR A 451 -21.80 16.42 -15.62
N LYS A 452 -22.88 16.40 -16.41
CA LYS A 452 -23.49 15.16 -16.93
C LYS A 452 -22.50 14.26 -17.67
N TYR A 453 -21.56 14.84 -18.42
CA TYR A 453 -20.65 14.12 -19.31
C TYR A 453 -19.19 14.12 -18.83
N ILE A 454 -18.82 14.88 -17.79
CA ILE A 454 -17.41 15.06 -17.39
C ILE A 454 -16.68 13.74 -17.04
N HIS A 455 -17.40 12.73 -16.55
CA HIS A 455 -16.85 11.39 -16.25
C HIS A 455 -16.93 10.41 -17.42
N GLU A 456 -17.68 10.74 -18.47
CA GLU A 456 -17.89 9.91 -19.67
C GLU A 456 -18.04 10.80 -20.93
N PRO A 457 -17.02 11.59 -21.29
CA PRO A 457 -17.14 12.64 -22.29
C PRO A 457 -17.42 12.10 -23.69
N TRP A 458 -17.09 10.83 -23.96
CA TRP A 458 -17.42 10.13 -25.20
C TRP A 458 -18.94 9.93 -25.40
N MET A 459 -19.75 10.03 -24.34
CA MET A 459 -21.22 9.98 -24.44
C MET A 459 -21.85 11.35 -24.77
N ALA A 460 -21.06 12.43 -24.81
CA ALA A 460 -21.55 13.75 -25.15
C ALA A 460 -21.82 13.85 -26.67
N PRO A 461 -23.00 14.36 -27.10
CA PRO A 461 -23.25 14.66 -28.50
C PRO A 461 -22.19 15.62 -29.06
N GLU A 462 -21.91 15.53 -30.36
CA GLU A 462 -20.90 16.38 -31.00
C GLU A 462 -21.17 17.89 -30.82
N SER A 463 -22.44 18.30 -30.79
CA SER A 463 -22.83 19.69 -30.49
C SER A 463 -22.37 20.15 -29.10
N VAL A 464 -22.43 19.27 -28.10
CA VAL A 464 -21.92 19.54 -26.74
C VAL A 464 -20.40 19.57 -26.73
N GLN A 465 -19.73 18.65 -27.40
CA GLN A 465 -18.26 18.64 -27.51
C GLN A 465 -17.73 19.93 -28.15
N ARG A 466 -18.36 20.39 -29.24
CA ARG A 466 -18.05 21.67 -29.90
C ARG A 466 -18.29 22.86 -28.98
N ALA A 467 -19.43 22.88 -28.27
CA ALA A 467 -19.73 23.95 -27.31
C ALA A 467 -18.73 23.99 -26.14
N SER A 468 -18.25 22.82 -25.70
CA SER A 468 -17.22 22.67 -24.66
C SER A 468 -15.79 22.91 -25.18
N LYS A 469 -15.60 23.18 -26.49
CA LYS A 469 -14.30 23.41 -27.12
C LYS A 469 -13.31 22.25 -26.95
N CYS A 470 -13.81 21.02 -26.91
CA CYS A 470 -12.98 19.82 -26.84
C CYS A 470 -13.71 18.66 -27.53
N LEU A 471 -13.14 18.23 -28.66
CA LEU A 471 -13.57 17.10 -29.46
C LEU A 471 -12.86 15.83 -29.00
N ILE A 472 -13.64 14.81 -28.64
CA ILE A 472 -13.10 13.51 -28.22
C ILE A 472 -12.53 12.76 -29.42
N GLY A 473 -11.31 12.24 -29.29
CA GLY A 473 -10.49 11.67 -30.35
C GLY A 473 -9.55 12.67 -31.03
N LYS A 474 -9.67 13.97 -30.74
CA LYS A 474 -8.77 15.02 -31.25
C LYS A 474 -8.08 15.79 -30.12
N ASP A 475 -8.88 16.43 -29.27
CA ASP A 475 -8.38 17.28 -28.18
C ASP A 475 -8.21 16.49 -26.88
N TYR A 476 -8.98 15.41 -26.70
CA TYR A 476 -8.86 14.47 -25.60
C TYR A 476 -9.06 13.03 -26.11
N SER A 477 -8.32 12.06 -25.56
CA SER A 477 -8.33 10.67 -26.03
C SER A 477 -9.72 10.02 -25.99
N VAL A 478 -10.01 9.18 -26.98
CA VAL A 478 -11.11 8.20 -26.87
C VAL A 478 -10.75 7.15 -25.81
N PRO A 479 -11.73 6.57 -25.09
CA PRO A 479 -11.48 5.48 -24.16
C PRO A 479 -10.71 4.35 -24.84
N MET A 480 -9.56 4.01 -24.29
CA MET A 480 -8.67 2.98 -24.84
C MET A 480 -9.28 1.57 -24.80
N ILE A 481 -10.34 1.38 -24.01
CA ILE A 481 -11.13 0.15 -23.94
C ILE A 481 -12.62 0.48 -24.04
N LYS A 482 -13.39 -0.38 -24.72
CA LYS A 482 -14.86 -0.29 -24.78
C LYS A 482 -15.43 -0.95 -23.52
N LYS A 483 -16.09 -0.19 -22.64
CA LYS A 483 -16.75 -0.80 -21.48
C LYS A 483 -18.09 -1.41 -21.88
N ALA A 484 -18.17 -2.75 -21.86
CA ALA A 484 -19.43 -3.46 -21.71
C ALA A 484 -19.96 -3.28 -20.26
N PRO A 485 -21.29 -3.37 -20.01
CA PRO A 485 -21.81 -3.53 -18.64
C PRO A 485 -21.10 -4.73 -17.99
N PRO A 486 -20.78 -4.70 -16.69
CA PRO A 486 -19.78 -5.61 -16.13
C PRO A 486 -20.29 -7.05 -16.20
N PRO A 487 -19.60 -7.99 -16.88
CA PRO A 487 -19.43 -9.31 -16.35
C PRO A 487 -18.05 -9.35 -15.67
N LEU A 488 -17.77 -10.36 -14.84
CA LEU A 488 -16.37 -10.73 -14.66
C LEU A 488 -15.81 -10.92 -16.08
N SER A 489 -14.74 -10.21 -16.45
CA SER A 489 -14.03 -10.53 -17.68
C SER A 489 -13.71 -12.02 -17.67
N LEU A 490 -13.69 -12.68 -18.83
CA LEU A 490 -13.32 -14.10 -18.96
C LEU A 490 -12.07 -14.44 -18.12
N HIS A 491 -11.13 -13.50 -18.00
CA HIS A 491 -9.94 -13.54 -17.15
C HIS A 491 -10.21 -13.67 -15.64
N GLY A 492 -11.25 -13.02 -15.10
CA GLY A 492 -11.68 -13.19 -13.71
C GLY A 492 -12.26 -14.59 -13.43
N GLN A 493 -12.92 -15.20 -14.42
CA GLN A 493 -13.36 -16.60 -14.32
C GLN A 493 -12.18 -17.57 -14.43
N ILE A 494 -11.20 -17.28 -15.29
CA ILE A 494 -9.94 -18.03 -15.38
C ILE A 494 -9.16 -17.96 -14.06
N LEU A 495 -9.01 -16.78 -13.44
CA LEU A 495 -8.37 -16.67 -12.12
C LEU A 495 -9.11 -17.45 -11.04
N TRP A 496 -10.45 -17.45 -11.06
CA TRP A 496 -11.27 -18.27 -10.17
C TRP A 496 -10.87 -19.75 -10.32
N ARG A 497 -10.86 -20.22 -11.55
CA ARG A 497 -10.56 -21.60 -11.89
C ARG A 497 -9.12 -21.99 -11.49
N GLU A 498 -8.12 -21.22 -11.92
CA GLU A 498 -6.71 -21.51 -11.64
C GLU A 498 -6.38 -21.45 -10.14
N PHE A 499 -7.01 -20.53 -9.38
CA PHE A 499 -6.86 -20.50 -7.93
C PHE A 499 -7.31 -21.80 -7.27
N PHE A 500 -8.47 -22.34 -7.66
CA PHE A 500 -8.97 -23.60 -7.10
C PHE A 500 -8.18 -24.81 -7.57
N TYR A 501 -7.69 -24.82 -8.81
CA TYR A 501 -6.75 -25.83 -9.26
C TYR A 501 -5.44 -25.83 -8.46
N CYS A 502 -4.86 -24.65 -8.20
CA CYS A 502 -3.66 -24.53 -7.35
C CYS A 502 -3.92 -24.92 -5.88
N ALA A 503 -5.10 -24.57 -5.34
CA ALA A 503 -5.46 -24.95 -3.98
C ALA A 503 -5.71 -26.46 -3.83
N ALA A 504 -6.29 -27.09 -4.86
CA ALA A 504 -6.56 -28.53 -4.89
C ALA A 504 -5.30 -29.37 -5.11
N THR A 505 -4.35 -28.92 -5.96
CA THR A 505 -3.14 -29.68 -6.32
C THR A 505 -2.22 -29.99 -5.14
N HIS A 506 -2.29 -29.22 -4.05
CA HIS A 506 -1.46 -29.42 -2.86
C HIS A 506 -2.25 -29.86 -1.61
N ASN A 507 -3.53 -30.22 -1.77
CA ASN A 507 -4.39 -30.63 -0.67
C ASN A 507 -5.24 -31.85 -1.07
N SER A 508 -4.84 -33.05 -0.63
CA SER A 508 -5.56 -34.30 -0.92
C SER A 508 -6.95 -34.41 -0.28
N ASN A 509 -7.29 -33.48 0.62
CA ASN A 509 -8.59 -33.38 1.28
C ASN A 509 -9.33 -32.11 0.83
N PHE A 510 -8.98 -31.53 -0.32
CA PHE A 510 -9.58 -30.27 -0.79
C PHE A 510 -11.10 -30.37 -0.94
N ASP A 511 -11.61 -31.52 -1.34
CA ASP A 511 -13.03 -31.86 -1.50
C ASP A 511 -13.71 -32.26 -0.18
N LYS A 512 -12.99 -32.25 0.95
CA LYS A 512 -13.47 -32.71 2.26
C LYS A 512 -13.39 -31.59 3.30
N MET A 513 -14.20 -31.70 4.33
CA MET A 513 -14.17 -30.89 5.53
C MET A 513 -13.20 -31.50 6.54
N ALA A 514 -13.32 -32.80 6.80
CA ALA A 514 -12.45 -33.50 7.75
C ALA A 514 -11.02 -33.60 7.20
N GLY A 515 -10.04 -33.11 7.97
CA GLY A 515 -8.63 -33.16 7.58
C GLY A 515 -8.22 -32.16 6.49
N ASN A 516 -9.09 -31.21 6.14
CA ASN A 516 -8.76 -30.11 5.23
C ASN A 516 -8.24 -28.90 6.02
N PRO A 517 -6.96 -28.52 5.86
CA PRO A 517 -6.32 -27.45 6.65
C PRO A 517 -6.89 -26.05 6.35
N ILE A 518 -7.68 -25.92 5.27
CA ILE A 518 -8.33 -24.68 4.87
C ILE A 518 -9.68 -24.55 5.58
N CYS A 519 -10.25 -25.63 6.13
CA CYS A 519 -11.59 -25.68 6.72
C CYS A 519 -11.60 -25.58 8.26
N VAL A 520 -12.36 -24.64 8.80
CA VAL A 520 -12.73 -24.52 10.22
C VAL A 520 -13.79 -25.58 10.50
N GLN A 521 -13.50 -26.42 11.50
CA GLN A 521 -14.39 -27.48 11.93
C GLN A 521 -15.47 -26.89 12.84
N ILE A 522 -16.70 -26.77 12.33
CA ILE A 522 -17.88 -26.35 13.10
C ILE A 522 -18.93 -27.46 13.13
N PRO A 523 -19.75 -27.55 14.20
CA PRO A 523 -20.88 -28.48 14.25
C PRO A 523 -21.97 -28.05 13.26
N TRP A 524 -22.40 -29.00 12.43
CA TRP A 524 -23.44 -28.82 11.41
C TRP A 524 -24.73 -29.53 11.80
N ASP A 525 -25.85 -28.99 11.35
CA ASP A 525 -27.14 -29.63 11.54
C ASP A 525 -27.32 -30.82 10.58
N LYS A 526 -28.06 -31.84 11.02
CA LYS A 526 -28.27 -33.09 10.26
C LYS A 526 -29.70 -33.26 9.76
N ASN A 527 -30.39 -32.14 9.51
CA ASN A 527 -31.79 -32.15 9.12
C ASN A 527 -31.97 -32.57 7.64
N GLN A 528 -32.06 -33.87 7.42
CA GLN A 528 -32.23 -34.49 6.10
C GLN A 528 -33.53 -34.07 5.40
N GLU A 529 -34.59 -33.76 6.15
CA GLU A 529 -35.85 -33.28 5.58
C GLU A 529 -35.70 -31.87 4.99
N ALA A 530 -35.02 -30.97 5.72
CA ALA A 530 -34.73 -29.63 5.25
C ALA A 530 -33.80 -29.64 4.03
N LEU A 531 -32.82 -30.54 4.02
CA LEU A 531 -31.92 -30.77 2.89
C LEU A 531 -32.69 -31.20 1.62
N ALA A 532 -33.61 -32.15 1.77
CA ALA A 532 -34.44 -32.64 0.67
C ALA A 532 -35.38 -31.54 0.14
N LYS A 533 -35.99 -30.74 1.03
CA LYS A 533 -36.79 -29.57 0.62
C LYS A 533 -35.96 -28.54 -0.14
N TRP A 534 -34.72 -28.28 0.29
CA TRP A 534 -33.81 -27.39 -0.43
C TRP A 534 -33.44 -27.93 -1.81
N ALA A 535 -33.01 -29.19 -1.90
CA ALA A 535 -32.65 -29.83 -3.16
C ALA A 535 -33.83 -29.85 -4.15
N ASN A 536 -35.07 -29.94 -3.66
CA ASN A 536 -36.29 -29.93 -4.45
C ASN A 536 -36.90 -28.54 -4.67
N GLY A 537 -36.28 -27.45 -4.19
CA GLY A 537 -36.85 -26.10 -4.31
C GLY A 537 -38.23 -25.97 -3.64
N GLN A 538 -38.37 -26.55 -2.46
CA GLN A 538 -39.57 -26.57 -1.63
C GLN A 538 -39.26 -26.03 -0.22
N THR A 539 -38.35 -25.07 -0.14
CA THR A 539 -37.90 -24.46 1.11
C THR A 539 -38.93 -23.54 1.74
N GLY A 540 -39.92 -23.08 0.96
CA GLY A 540 -40.89 -22.06 1.39
C GLY A 540 -40.36 -20.63 1.18
N PHE A 541 -39.19 -20.48 0.58
CA PHE A 541 -38.62 -19.19 0.19
C PHE A 541 -38.67 -19.07 -1.35
N PRO A 542 -39.63 -18.29 -1.90
CA PRO A 542 -39.90 -18.27 -3.34
C PRO A 542 -38.69 -18.01 -4.22
N TRP A 543 -37.74 -17.21 -3.75
CA TRP A 543 -36.51 -16.90 -4.50
C TRP A 543 -35.52 -18.07 -4.55
N ILE A 544 -35.37 -18.81 -3.44
CA ILE A 544 -34.50 -20.00 -3.38
C ILE A 544 -35.14 -21.13 -4.18
N ASP A 545 -36.46 -21.29 -4.05
CA ASP A 545 -37.25 -22.30 -4.75
C ASP A 545 -37.22 -22.08 -6.26
N ALA A 546 -37.33 -20.83 -6.74
CA ALA A 546 -37.20 -20.48 -8.14
C ALA A 546 -35.78 -20.77 -8.69
N ILE A 547 -34.72 -20.45 -7.94
CA ILE A 547 -33.34 -20.73 -8.38
C ILE A 547 -33.09 -22.23 -8.47
N MET A 548 -33.53 -23.01 -7.46
CA MET A 548 -33.35 -24.47 -7.46
C MET A 548 -34.21 -25.14 -8.55
N THR A 549 -35.36 -24.55 -8.90
CA THR A 549 -36.19 -25.02 -10.02
C THR A 549 -35.52 -24.74 -11.36
N GLN A 550 -35.01 -23.52 -11.57
CA GLN A 550 -34.24 -23.16 -12.76
C GLN A 550 -33.02 -24.07 -12.94
N LEU A 551 -32.28 -24.37 -11.87
CA LEU A 551 -31.14 -25.29 -11.92
C LEU A 551 -31.53 -26.67 -12.44
N ARG A 552 -32.69 -27.19 -12.04
CA ARG A 552 -33.17 -28.50 -12.49
C ARG A 552 -33.70 -28.49 -13.93
N GLU A 553 -34.40 -27.43 -14.32
CA GLU A 553 -35.05 -27.35 -15.63
C GLU A 553 -34.08 -26.96 -16.74
N GLU A 554 -33.18 -26.01 -16.46
CA GLU A 554 -32.28 -25.44 -17.47
C GLU A 554 -30.86 -26.03 -17.39
N GLY A 555 -30.54 -26.74 -16.31
CA GLY A 555 -29.19 -27.22 -16.04
C GLY A 555 -28.17 -26.10 -15.86
N TRP A 556 -28.63 -24.87 -15.66
CA TRP A 556 -27.77 -23.69 -15.55
C TRP A 556 -28.43 -22.65 -14.66
N ILE A 557 -27.62 -22.07 -13.77
CA ILE A 557 -27.99 -20.89 -13.00
C ILE A 557 -26.81 -19.94 -12.90
N HIS A 558 -27.11 -18.65 -12.84
CA HIS A 558 -26.13 -17.59 -12.70
C HIS A 558 -25.31 -17.73 -11.40
N HIS A 559 -24.02 -17.36 -11.41
CA HIS A 559 -23.11 -17.56 -10.27
C HIS A 559 -23.60 -16.90 -8.96
N LEU A 560 -24.27 -15.75 -9.01
CA LEU A 560 -24.88 -15.13 -7.82
C LEU A 560 -26.08 -15.94 -7.28
N ALA A 561 -26.80 -16.64 -8.16
CA ALA A 561 -27.88 -17.54 -7.78
C ALA A 561 -27.30 -18.79 -7.10
N ARG A 562 -26.18 -19.33 -7.61
CA ARG A 562 -25.39 -20.38 -6.93
C ARG A 562 -24.95 -19.93 -5.53
N HIS A 563 -24.46 -18.69 -5.39
CA HIS A 563 -24.11 -18.12 -4.08
C HIS A 563 -25.30 -18.04 -3.13
N ALA A 564 -26.46 -17.63 -3.63
CA ALA A 564 -27.67 -17.46 -2.81
C ALA A 564 -28.14 -18.79 -2.21
N VAL A 565 -28.25 -19.84 -3.03
CA VAL A 565 -28.73 -21.16 -2.59
C VAL A 565 -27.70 -21.87 -1.70
N ALA A 566 -26.42 -21.68 -1.97
CA ALA A 566 -25.34 -22.19 -1.12
C ALA A 566 -25.32 -21.51 0.25
N CYS A 567 -25.42 -20.18 0.30
CA CYS A 567 -25.52 -19.44 1.55
C CYS A 567 -26.77 -19.83 2.33
N PHE A 568 -27.92 -20.02 1.67
CA PHE A 568 -29.15 -20.46 2.32
C PHE A 568 -28.98 -21.82 3.01
N LEU A 569 -28.31 -22.77 2.35
CA LEU A 569 -28.02 -24.09 2.90
C LEU A 569 -27.07 -24.05 4.10
N THR A 570 -25.93 -23.36 3.96
CA THR A 570 -24.84 -23.44 4.94
C THR A 570 -24.96 -22.42 6.08
N ARG A 571 -25.65 -21.29 5.86
CA ARG A 571 -25.64 -20.15 6.78
C ARG A 571 -26.97 -19.42 6.96
N GLY A 572 -27.92 -19.68 6.08
CA GLY A 572 -29.29 -19.24 6.23
C GLY A 572 -30.00 -20.09 7.26
N ASP A 573 -31.26 -20.42 6.97
CA ASP A 573 -32.15 -21.05 7.94
C ASP A 573 -31.90 -22.55 8.12
N LEU A 574 -31.05 -23.19 7.31
CA LEU A 574 -30.87 -24.65 7.32
C LEU A 574 -29.65 -25.14 8.11
N TRP A 575 -28.55 -24.37 8.14
CA TRP A 575 -27.32 -24.70 8.88
C TRP A 575 -26.73 -26.11 8.58
N ILE A 576 -26.83 -26.55 7.33
CA ILE A 576 -26.36 -27.86 6.86
C ILE A 576 -25.00 -27.73 6.17
N SER A 577 -24.13 -28.72 6.34
CA SER A 577 -22.81 -28.71 5.71
C SER A 577 -22.91 -28.76 4.18
N TRP A 578 -21.97 -28.11 3.49
CA TRP A 578 -21.91 -28.17 2.04
C TRP A 578 -21.60 -29.57 1.50
N GLU A 579 -20.89 -30.40 2.27
CA GLU A 579 -20.70 -31.82 1.94
C GLU A 579 -22.02 -32.59 1.84
N GLU A 580 -22.96 -32.32 2.75
CA GLU A 580 -24.29 -32.92 2.72
C GLU A 580 -25.14 -32.30 1.59
N GLY A 581 -24.95 -31.00 1.31
CA GLY A 581 -25.49 -30.35 0.11
C GLY A 581 -25.08 -30.99 -1.21
N MET A 582 -23.91 -31.63 -1.24
CA MET A 582 -23.42 -32.43 -2.36
C MET A 582 -23.94 -33.88 -2.36
N LYS A 583 -24.73 -34.35 -1.39
CA LYS A 583 -25.08 -35.79 -1.23
C LYS A 583 -26.59 -36.11 -1.24
N VAL A 584 -27.45 -35.22 -1.73
CA VAL A 584 -28.91 -35.37 -1.55
C VAL A 584 -29.55 -36.37 -2.53
N GLY A 585 -29.94 -37.55 -2.03
CA GLY A 585 -30.80 -38.52 -2.75
C GLY A 585 -30.06 -39.76 -3.27
N SER A 586 -30.69 -40.54 -4.15
CA SER A 586 -30.10 -41.70 -4.85
C SER A 586 -29.10 -41.32 -5.96
N HIS A 587 -28.82 -40.03 -6.09
CA HIS A 587 -28.00 -39.42 -7.12
C HIS A 587 -26.90 -38.63 -6.42
N ASP A 588 -25.65 -39.01 -6.69
CA ASP A 588 -24.49 -38.38 -6.08
C ASP A 588 -24.27 -37.02 -6.77
N LYS A 589 -24.48 -35.92 -6.03
CA LYS A 589 -24.03 -34.53 -6.32
C LYS A 589 -24.96 -33.63 -7.15
N VAL A 590 -25.93 -33.01 -6.47
CA VAL A 590 -26.89 -31.98 -6.98
C VAL A 590 -26.28 -30.98 -7.96
N PHE A 591 -25.13 -30.36 -7.66
CA PHE A 591 -24.51 -29.36 -8.55
C PHE A 591 -23.59 -29.96 -9.60
N GLU A 592 -23.02 -31.14 -9.37
CA GLU A 592 -22.18 -31.80 -10.39
C GLU A 592 -23.01 -32.50 -11.45
N GLU A 593 -24.23 -32.92 -11.12
CA GLU A 593 -25.16 -33.55 -12.06
C GLU A 593 -26.05 -32.53 -12.78
N LEU A 594 -26.51 -31.48 -12.09
CA LEU A 594 -27.46 -30.53 -12.68
C LEU A 594 -26.77 -29.40 -13.45
N LEU A 595 -25.54 -28.97 -13.09
CA LEU A 595 -24.88 -27.91 -13.84
C LEU A 595 -24.21 -28.44 -15.10
N LEU A 596 -24.59 -27.87 -16.24
CA LEU A 596 -23.94 -28.11 -17.53
C LEU A 596 -22.46 -27.71 -17.54
N ASP A 597 -22.06 -26.77 -16.69
CA ASP A 597 -20.68 -26.29 -16.52
C ASP A 597 -20.03 -26.76 -15.21
N ALA A 598 -20.45 -27.92 -14.70
CA ALA A 598 -19.90 -28.49 -13.47
C ALA A 598 -18.39 -28.80 -13.60
N ASP A 599 -17.59 -28.18 -12.72
CA ASP A 599 -16.21 -28.54 -12.45
C ASP A 599 -16.09 -28.81 -10.95
N TRP A 600 -15.75 -30.05 -10.56
CA TRP A 600 -15.72 -30.49 -9.17
C TRP A 600 -14.78 -29.64 -8.30
N SER A 601 -13.65 -29.17 -8.86
CA SER A 601 -12.66 -28.39 -8.12
C SER A 601 -13.13 -26.95 -7.87
N VAL A 602 -13.78 -26.36 -8.88
CA VAL A 602 -14.40 -25.03 -8.79
C VAL A 602 -15.62 -25.07 -7.88
N ASN A 603 -16.45 -26.10 -7.98
CA ASN A 603 -17.63 -26.30 -7.15
C ASN A 603 -17.24 -26.50 -5.68
N ALA A 604 -16.35 -27.45 -5.37
CA ALA A 604 -15.86 -27.67 -4.01
C ALA A 604 -15.22 -26.40 -3.41
N GLY A 605 -14.43 -25.68 -4.22
CA GLY A 605 -13.85 -24.40 -3.85
C GLY A 605 -14.88 -23.31 -3.54
N MET A 606 -15.91 -23.20 -4.37
CA MET A 606 -17.03 -22.27 -4.21
C MET A 606 -17.83 -22.58 -2.94
N TRP A 607 -18.13 -23.86 -2.70
CA TRP A 607 -18.81 -24.33 -1.50
C TRP A 607 -18.00 -24.12 -0.22
N MET A 608 -16.69 -24.35 -0.23
CA MET A 608 -15.77 -24.02 0.86
C MET A 608 -15.71 -22.51 1.15
N TRP A 609 -15.75 -21.69 0.10
CA TRP A 609 -15.76 -20.24 0.24
C TRP A 609 -17.07 -19.74 0.87
N LEU A 610 -18.21 -20.26 0.41
CA LEU A 610 -19.56 -19.83 0.82
C LEU A 610 -19.96 -20.36 2.20
N SER A 611 -19.52 -21.57 2.56
CA SER A 611 -19.69 -22.14 3.90
C SER A 611 -18.85 -21.44 4.97
N CYS A 612 -17.86 -20.62 4.56
CA CYS A 612 -16.82 -20.03 5.44
C CYS A 612 -16.23 -21.03 6.43
N SER A 613 -16.06 -22.25 5.95
CA SER A 613 -15.05 -23.15 6.49
C SER A 613 -13.66 -22.55 6.22
N SER A 614 -13.45 -21.68 5.22
CA SER A 614 -12.19 -20.93 5.06
C SER A 614 -12.09 -19.66 5.93
N PHE A 615 -10.85 -19.15 6.12
CA PHE A 615 -10.38 -17.95 6.87
C PHE A 615 -11.21 -16.63 6.73
N PHE A 616 -12.28 -16.62 5.94
CA PHE A 616 -13.08 -15.46 5.53
C PHE A 616 -14.24 -15.10 6.48
N GLN A 617 -14.02 -15.17 7.80
CA GLN A 617 -15.06 -14.78 8.77
C GLN A 617 -15.32 -13.25 8.83
N GLN A 618 -14.43 -12.40 8.31
CA GLN A 618 -14.42 -10.98 8.67
C GLN A 618 -15.25 -10.01 7.82
N PHE A 619 -15.86 -10.39 6.68
CA PHE A 619 -16.30 -9.36 5.72
C PHE A 619 -17.69 -9.49 5.07
N PHE A 620 -18.55 -10.42 5.49
CA PHE A 620 -19.93 -10.49 4.96
C PHE A 620 -20.99 -10.09 5.99
N HIS A 621 -21.41 -8.82 5.93
CA HIS A 621 -22.62 -8.33 6.62
C HIS A 621 -23.86 -8.24 5.72
N CYS A 622 -23.81 -8.72 4.47
CA CYS A 622 -24.88 -8.48 3.49
C CYS A 622 -25.08 -9.62 2.47
N TYR A 623 -25.56 -10.80 2.87
CA TYR A 623 -26.28 -11.73 1.98
C TYR A 623 -27.27 -12.57 2.80
N CYS A 624 -28.17 -11.89 3.53
CA CYS A 624 -29.30 -12.54 4.19
C CYS A 624 -30.49 -12.52 3.20
N PRO A 625 -31.03 -13.66 2.77
CA PRO A 625 -32.17 -13.76 1.84
C PRO A 625 -33.38 -12.94 2.30
N VAL A 626 -33.58 -12.82 3.62
CA VAL A 626 -34.66 -12.06 4.26
C VAL A 626 -34.62 -10.55 3.93
N ARG A 627 -33.46 -9.99 3.56
CA ARG A 627 -33.33 -8.56 3.17
C ARG A 627 -33.61 -8.30 1.70
N PHE A 628 -33.42 -9.27 0.81
CA PHE A 628 -33.70 -9.11 -0.62
C PHE A 628 -35.19 -9.18 -0.93
N GLY A 629 -35.94 -10.05 -0.23
CA GLY A 629 -37.39 -10.16 -0.37
C GLY A 629 -38.19 -8.91 0.04
N ARG A 630 -37.62 -7.98 0.81
CA ARG A 630 -38.29 -6.72 1.22
C ARG A 630 -38.01 -5.52 0.30
N LYS A 631 -37.22 -5.70 -0.77
CA LYS A 631 -36.88 -4.64 -1.74
C LYS A 631 -37.36 -4.92 -3.16
N ALA A 632 -38.25 -5.90 -3.35
CA ALA A 632 -38.99 -6.02 -4.58
C ALA A 632 -39.99 -4.85 -4.68
N ASP A 633 -39.87 -4.06 -5.73
CA ASP A 633 -40.93 -3.16 -6.20
C ASP A 633 -42.21 -4.00 -6.40
N PRO A 634 -43.40 -3.54 -5.97
CA PRO A 634 -44.66 -4.27 -6.17
C PRO A 634 -44.99 -4.61 -7.63
N ASN A 635 -44.26 -4.07 -8.61
CA ASN A 635 -44.50 -4.32 -10.03
C ASN A 635 -43.63 -5.39 -10.71
N GLY A 636 -42.77 -6.13 -9.99
CA GLY A 636 -42.30 -7.43 -10.48
C GLY A 636 -41.37 -7.43 -11.72
N ASP A 637 -40.67 -6.34 -12.02
CA ASP A 637 -39.62 -6.36 -13.06
C ASP A 637 -38.23 -6.65 -12.44
N TYR A 638 -37.57 -7.68 -12.96
CA TYR A 638 -36.23 -8.12 -12.57
C TYR A 638 -35.14 -7.18 -13.13
N ILE A 639 -34.13 -6.85 -12.30
CA ILE A 639 -32.85 -6.22 -12.72
C ILE A 639 -31.72 -7.24 -12.62
#